data_AF-A0A9W8K074-F1
#
_entry.id   AF-A0A9W8K074-F1
#
_cell.length_a   1.000
_cell.length_b   1.000
_cell.length_c   1.000
_cell.angle_alpha   90.00
_cell.angle_beta   90.00
_cell.angle_gamma   90.00
#
_symmetry.space_group_name_H-M   'P 1'
#
loop_
_entity.id
_entity.type
_entity.pdbx_description
1 polymer ?
#
loop_
_entity_poly.entity_id
_entity_poly.type
_entity_poly.pdbx_seq_one_letter_code
_entity_poly.pdbx_strand_id
1 'polypeptide(L)'
;MSVTANLGKLEQKAATILAVALPLSLLIFTHRRELIPLYGSAPTSFLLDKIIFAAVILSSIHPFSITPRWALLATGIALTAAPNVTYYVAVWTARKKDPVWGPAITHASTLGPIVFLLTTFVAEMNDLDSKPQSKGDTKTTTGRSPLSLRLIRGTMCHLISYTLSQRLWAGLPLLYAISDSQIYLVIAGGFYALFIASWPIQNAKCLPKKKKTQAIPSLSASQLKGFVLAAFSAFWWAAHPMFANPILPHPLKEVYTHPSYNLQILSAEQSVTGLIQVAEWLPPEADNGDDQEMHSARYLRADHSILGGVWTRDRVQVLDNDKPLQDSFGSPLGDSIYSTFIIQEAVRLVNSTQVGKANKWKNALVIGLGIGTSATSLMRHDISTTIVEIDPAVYKAARTYFGLPDPEPGQVFLEDARAWVTEKQAKIEAGRQETLFDIVIHDCFSGGGVPKHIFTLQFWEQLKTLMAPEGVLVVNFAGILRSTSSRLVIHTLERSFKQCRAFHDVFDGLPDEKYDTEFINMVIFCTQAELPLTFRTTTKSDWLGSPLRRHVFQNLLSREVNLTSIRDPTAGDGYILTDKYNPLGTLQVEQGSHHWSVMRQGFEWVVRDVHKLRNFVEGVEAVEDGVQPGHGDFEILKHSPMLGDNKFKLEIAPTIPADGSPAPSPTTLSLFITSLLLDFAQGDYETHASMMAAIKCQDDRAGERGARPDWVWEYWQNDWVFRRESEVWECPLPSLSSLLENPRVQETDSVVICVQIHCPVGPSVPQQPSVYYVPKDLLDGLEASLDNPNTGDVRFVCLERYKGQDDAPSNQPISPNASETNTPFASYATARKRIIYAHSDILKRRSEYFATMLSSAFAENPTSSSSERKVYTVVVEDVDFETTYWLLKYCYANWLLFKQHDDPRVAVEGVGAGWSVRWLTGQQDEWDWRTFHRGGPSEDGTADNRSATSGESLPVSSAASQSPSSKPETFRGPLANAPSTLPGTSTRSNAAKTPTTNPPSTPRQSTVSNSTTTSTSRRTTVPGTTNPVTMSVSGPSSSTTPSRPKPVSISTSSGNFTASTRFPVSPRTTRPATQSNPDPHPHPTPVPAPASAISIYQVAHRYEMPNLAALALDHIMSTITPQSSFALLLATSLWDDLHNLIEDFVVERWDEVSTSPEFEVCCQEVAAGEWGPEGGKTLMSVFRRLRSPASLST
;
A
#
# COMPACT_ATOMS: atom_id res chain seq x y z
N MET A 1 -42.46 41.42 -20.21
CA MET A 1 -41.77 41.20 -21.51
C MET A 1 -40.28 40.97 -21.36
N SER A 2 -39.42 41.97 -21.06
CA SER A 2 -37.95 41.71 -20.96
C SER A 2 -37.59 40.67 -19.88
N VAL A 3 -38.04 40.87 -18.63
CA VAL A 3 -37.79 39.92 -17.51
C VAL A 3 -38.32 38.52 -17.82
N THR A 4 -39.55 38.41 -18.34
CA THR A 4 -40.18 37.14 -18.72
C THR A 4 -39.45 36.41 -19.86
N ALA A 5 -38.85 37.14 -20.81
CA ALA A 5 -38.04 36.54 -21.88
C ALA A 5 -36.69 36.02 -21.36
N ASN A 6 -36.08 36.74 -20.41
CA ASN A 6 -34.85 36.29 -19.75
C ASN A 6 -35.10 35.08 -18.83
N LEU A 7 -36.27 34.99 -18.20
CA LEU A 7 -36.67 33.82 -17.41
C LEU A 7 -36.80 32.57 -18.29
N GLY A 8 -37.56 32.64 -19.38
CA GLY A 8 -37.68 31.53 -20.35
C GLY A 8 -36.35 31.13 -21.00
N LYS A 9 -35.45 32.09 -21.29
CA LYS A 9 -34.07 31.81 -21.72
C LYS A 9 -33.28 31.02 -20.66
N LEU A 10 -33.44 31.33 -19.37
CA LEU A 10 -32.75 30.65 -18.28
C LEU A 10 -33.32 29.24 -18.05
N GLU A 11 -34.64 29.10 -18.07
CA GLU A 11 -35.37 27.83 -18.01
C GLU A 11 -34.93 26.88 -19.13
N GLN A 12 -34.81 27.36 -20.37
CA GLN A 12 -34.34 26.54 -21.50
C GLN A 12 -32.90 26.04 -21.33
N LYS A 13 -32.00 26.88 -20.78
CA LYS A 13 -30.62 26.46 -20.47
C LYS A 13 -30.56 25.46 -19.32
N ALA A 14 -31.36 25.67 -18.26
CA ALA A 14 -31.47 24.73 -17.15
C ALA A 14 -32.03 23.38 -17.59
N ALA A 15 -33.08 23.37 -18.41
CA ALA A 15 -33.67 22.16 -19.00
C ALA A 15 -32.65 21.39 -19.86
N THR A 16 -31.78 22.09 -20.61
CA THR A 16 -30.72 21.46 -21.42
C THR A 16 -29.66 20.78 -20.55
N ILE A 17 -29.25 21.41 -19.44
CA ILE A 17 -28.32 20.80 -18.47
C ILE A 17 -28.95 19.58 -17.81
N LEU A 18 -30.22 19.67 -17.37
CA LEU A 18 -30.94 18.56 -16.74
C LEU A 18 -31.17 17.38 -17.71
N ALA A 19 -31.45 17.65 -18.99
CA ALA A 19 -31.65 16.63 -20.02
C ALA A 19 -30.40 15.80 -20.31
N VAL A 20 -29.21 16.29 -19.95
CA VAL A 20 -27.93 15.54 -20.04
C VAL A 20 -27.54 14.97 -18.68
N ALA A 21 -27.65 15.75 -17.60
CA ALA A 21 -27.23 15.34 -16.27
C ALA A 21 -28.08 14.18 -15.70
N LEU A 22 -29.38 14.12 -16.02
CA LEU A 22 -30.24 13.03 -15.56
C LEU A 22 -29.86 11.69 -16.20
N PRO A 23 -29.80 11.52 -17.55
CA PRO A 23 -29.25 10.29 -18.16
C PRO A 23 -27.82 9.98 -17.72
N LEU A 24 -26.94 10.98 -17.64
CA LEU A 24 -25.56 10.76 -17.22
C LEU A 24 -25.47 10.22 -15.78
N SER A 25 -26.30 10.73 -14.86
CA SER A 25 -26.35 10.22 -13.48
C SER A 25 -26.81 8.76 -13.40
N LEU A 26 -27.75 8.36 -14.26
CA LEU A 26 -28.23 6.97 -14.33
C LEU A 26 -27.15 6.06 -14.93
N LEU A 27 -26.42 6.52 -15.94
CA LEU A 27 -25.31 5.80 -16.54
C LEU A 27 -24.13 5.62 -15.58
N ILE A 28 -23.79 6.62 -14.76
CA ILE A 28 -22.79 6.51 -13.69
C ILE A 28 -23.23 5.48 -12.64
N PHE A 29 -24.50 5.51 -12.23
CA PHE A 29 -25.07 4.52 -11.28
C PHE A 29 -25.01 3.09 -11.85
N THR A 30 -25.46 2.91 -13.10
CA THR A 30 -25.48 1.62 -13.82
C THR A 30 -24.06 1.07 -13.98
N HIS A 31 -23.11 1.90 -14.43
CA HIS A 31 -21.72 1.49 -14.61
C HIS A 31 -21.04 1.06 -13.30
N ARG A 32 -21.36 1.75 -12.19
CA ARG A 32 -20.90 1.36 -10.86
C ARG A 32 -21.53 0.03 -10.44
N ARG A 33 -22.84 -0.16 -10.64
CA ARG A 33 -23.59 -1.38 -10.29
C ARG A 33 -23.07 -2.61 -11.02
N GLU A 34 -22.76 -2.49 -12.32
CA GLU A 34 -22.21 -3.59 -13.13
C GLU A 34 -20.79 -4.01 -12.68
N LEU A 35 -19.98 -3.07 -12.17
CA LEU A 35 -18.57 -3.31 -11.84
C LEU A 35 -18.28 -3.70 -10.39
N ILE A 36 -19.12 -3.31 -9.41
CA ILE A 36 -18.89 -3.67 -8.01
C ILE A 36 -18.78 -5.20 -7.79
N PRO A 37 -19.61 -6.07 -8.42
CA PRO A 37 -19.47 -7.53 -8.27
C PRO A 37 -18.19 -8.12 -8.86
N LEU A 38 -17.50 -7.39 -9.76
CA LEU A 38 -16.28 -7.84 -10.45
C LEU A 38 -14.99 -7.37 -9.75
N TYR A 39 -14.98 -6.15 -9.21
CA TYR A 39 -13.79 -5.54 -8.59
C TYR A 39 -13.91 -5.26 -7.08
N GLY A 40 -15.11 -5.33 -6.52
CA GLY A 40 -15.41 -4.82 -5.19
C GLY A 40 -15.68 -3.31 -5.16
N SER A 41 -16.26 -2.84 -4.05
CA SER A 41 -16.85 -1.50 -3.99
C SER A 41 -15.82 -0.37 -3.99
N ALA A 42 -14.73 -0.55 -3.23
CA ALA A 42 -13.67 0.42 -3.07
C ALA A 42 -12.82 0.57 -4.36
N PRO A 43 -12.26 -0.50 -4.96
CA PRO A 43 -11.62 -0.44 -6.29
C PRO A 43 -12.49 0.25 -7.35
N THR A 44 -13.76 -0.13 -7.47
CA THR A 44 -14.72 0.46 -8.44
C THR A 44 -14.99 1.94 -8.17
N SER A 45 -14.83 2.42 -6.93
CA SER A 45 -15.14 3.82 -6.56
C SER A 45 -13.90 4.73 -6.54
N PHE A 46 -12.68 4.18 -6.43
CA PHE A 46 -11.46 4.93 -6.10
C PHE A 46 -11.01 5.95 -7.17
N LEU A 47 -11.15 5.61 -8.46
CA LEU A 47 -10.79 6.50 -9.58
C LEU A 47 -11.99 6.94 -10.45
N LEU A 48 -13.18 6.37 -10.23
CA LEU A 48 -14.40 6.63 -11.01
C LEU A 48 -14.70 8.13 -11.16
N ASP A 49 -14.78 8.87 -10.05
CA ASP A 49 -15.11 10.30 -10.05
C ASP A 49 -14.05 11.15 -10.77
N LYS A 50 -12.77 10.85 -10.55
CA LYS A 50 -11.63 11.52 -11.20
C LYS A 50 -11.64 11.31 -12.72
N ILE A 51 -11.98 10.11 -13.18
CA ILE A 51 -12.07 9.77 -14.61
C ILE A 51 -13.28 10.44 -15.27
N ILE A 52 -14.44 10.48 -14.58
CA ILE A 52 -15.61 11.26 -15.04
C ILE A 52 -15.23 12.74 -15.16
N PHE A 53 -14.57 13.33 -14.16
CA PHE A 53 -14.16 14.73 -14.17
C PHE A 53 -13.13 15.03 -15.28
N ALA A 54 -12.17 14.14 -15.52
CA ALA A 54 -11.24 14.25 -16.64
C ALA A 54 -11.97 14.25 -18.00
N ALA A 55 -12.93 13.34 -18.21
CA ALA A 55 -13.74 13.31 -19.44
C ALA A 55 -14.62 14.57 -19.61
N VAL A 56 -15.12 15.15 -18.51
CA VAL A 56 -15.83 16.44 -18.49
C VAL A 56 -14.90 17.58 -18.93
N ILE A 57 -13.67 17.63 -18.43
CA ILE A 57 -12.66 18.61 -18.85
C ILE A 57 -12.34 18.43 -20.34
N LEU A 58 -12.09 17.20 -20.80
CA LEU A 58 -11.84 16.89 -22.22
C LEU A 58 -12.97 17.41 -23.12
N SER A 59 -14.24 17.19 -22.75
CA SER A 59 -15.40 17.75 -23.49
C SER A 59 -15.46 19.28 -23.47
N SER A 60 -14.87 19.92 -22.45
CA SER A 60 -14.82 21.37 -22.30
C SER A 60 -13.67 22.02 -23.08
N ILE A 61 -12.56 21.31 -23.31
CA ILE A 61 -11.37 21.83 -24.02
C ILE A 61 -11.30 21.45 -25.51
N HIS A 62 -11.93 20.35 -25.95
CA HIS A 62 -11.67 19.76 -27.28
C HIS A 62 -11.79 20.77 -28.46
N PRO A 63 -10.90 20.70 -29.47
CA PRO A 63 -10.73 21.77 -30.48
C PRO A 63 -11.72 21.69 -31.66
N PHE A 64 -12.11 20.48 -32.08
CA PHE A 64 -13.12 20.25 -33.13
C PHE A 64 -14.54 20.56 -32.62
N SER A 65 -15.50 20.81 -33.51
CA SER A 65 -16.91 21.03 -33.15
C SER A 65 -17.79 19.87 -33.62
N ILE A 66 -18.66 19.35 -32.76
CA ILE A 66 -19.49 18.17 -33.09
C ILE A 66 -20.90 18.64 -33.44
N THR A 67 -21.32 18.51 -34.71
CA THR A 67 -22.70 18.88 -35.06
C THR A 67 -23.68 17.99 -34.28
N PRO A 68 -24.74 18.51 -33.62
CA PRO A 68 -25.54 17.74 -32.67
C PRO A 68 -26.10 16.41 -33.19
N ARG A 69 -26.43 16.31 -34.49
CA ARG A 69 -26.84 15.04 -35.13
C ARG A 69 -25.77 13.94 -35.03
N TRP A 70 -24.50 14.27 -35.23
CA TRP A 70 -23.40 13.29 -35.18
C TRP A 70 -23.02 12.97 -33.74
N ALA A 71 -23.16 13.93 -32.82
CA ALA A 71 -23.06 13.65 -31.39
C ALA A 71 -24.15 12.65 -30.94
N LEU A 72 -25.41 12.84 -31.33
CA LEU A 72 -26.51 11.91 -31.01
C LEU A 72 -26.22 10.48 -31.51
N LEU A 73 -25.73 10.33 -32.74
CA LEU A 73 -25.37 9.03 -33.28
C LEU A 73 -24.17 8.40 -32.55
N ALA A 74 -23.11 9.18 -32.27
CA ALA A 74 -21.93 8.71 -31.56
C ALA A 74 -22.28 8.25 -30.13
N THR A 75 -23.13 9.00 -29.41
CA THR A 75 -23.63 8.60 -28.09
C THR A 75 -24.44 7.30 -28.17
N GLY A 76 -25.31 7.15 -29.18
CA GLY A 76 -26.04 5.90 -29.41
C GLY A 76 -25.11 4.70 -29.64
N ILE A 77 -24.06 4.85 -30.45
CA ILE A 77 -23.06 3.81 -30.70
C ILE A 77 -22.27 3.46 -29.43
N ALA A 78 -21.78 4.47 -28.70
CA ALA A 78 -21.04 4.25 -27.46
C ALA A 78 -21.89 3.51 -26.40
N LEU A 79 -23.16 3.89 -26.25
CA LEU A 79 -24.10 3.22 -25.35
C LEU A 79 -24.50 1.82 -25.82
N THR A 80 -24.45 1.54 -27.12
CA THR A 80 -24.69 0.19 -27.67
C THR A 80 -23.54 -0.77 -27.36
N ALA A 81 -22.31 -0.27 -27.43
CA ALA A 81 -21.12 -1.04 -27.04
C ALA A 81 -20.99 -1.19 -25.50
N ALA A 82 -21.53 -0.25 -24.73
CA ALA A 82 -21.25 -0.08 -23.31
C ALA A 82 -21.37 -1.35 -22.43
N PRO A 83 -22.42 -2.20 -22.53
CA PRO A 83 -22.52 -3.38 -21.66
C PRO A 83 -21.42 -4.40 -21.96
N ASN A 84 -21.16 -4.67 -23.24
CA ASN A 84 -20.15 -5.64 -23.66
C ASN A 84 -18.72 -5.13 -23.41
N VAL A 85 -18.45 -3.83 -23.62
CA VAL A 85 -17.13 -3.26 -23.30
C VAL A 85 -16.92 -3.21 -21.79
N THR A 86 -17.96 -2.91 -20.99
CA THR A 86 -17.87 -2.91 -19.52
C THR A 86 -17.55 -4.31 -19.01
N TYR A 87 -18.32 -5.33 -19.39
CA TYR A 87 -18.05 -6.72 -19.02
C TYR A 87 -16.68 -7.24 -19.51
N TYR A 88 -16.39 -7.17 -20.81
CA TYR A 88 -15.18 -7.82 -21.35
C TYR A 88 -13.88 -7.10 -21.00
N VAL A 89 -13.87 -5.76 -20.94
CA VAL A 89 -12.69 -5.04 -20.43
C VAL A 89 -12.52 -5.33 -18.94
N ALA A 90 -13.60 -5.34 -18.15
CA ALA A 90 -13.51 -5.65 -16.73
C ALA A 90 -12.95 -7.05 -16.46
N VAL A 91 -13.46 -8.08 -17.14
CA VAL A 91 -12.93 -9.45 -17.01
C VAL A 91 -11.46 -9.53 -17.45
N TRP A 92 -11.05 -8.82 -18.51
CA TRP A 92 -9.66 -8.81 -18.97
C TRP A 92 -8.71 -8.10 -18.00
N THR A 93 -9.07 -6.93 -17.46
CA THR A 93 -8.21 -6.24 -16.49
C THR A 93 -8.30 -6.78 -15.06
N ALA A 94 -9.43 -7.37 -14.65
CA ALA A 94 -9.51 -8.13 -13.39
C ALA A 94 -8.55 -9.33 -13.38
N ARG A 95 -8.28 -9.96 -14.54
CA ARG A 95 -7.23 -10.99 -14.68
C ARG A 95 -5.81 -10.46 -14.50
N LYS A 96 -5.56 -9.15 -14.66
CA LYS A 96 -4.30 -8.50 -14.25
C LYS A 96 -4.20 -8.30 -12.73
N LYS A 97 -5.30 -8.54 -12.00
CA LYS A 97 -5.45 -8.53 -10.54
C LYS A 97 -5.09 -7.20 -9.83
N ASP A 98 -4.93 -6.09 -10.56
CA ASP A 98 -4.61 -4.75 -10.03
C ASP A 98 -5.89 -4.01 -9.57
N PRO A 99 -5.98 -3.58 -8.29
CA PRO A 99 -7.18 -2.94 -7.72
C PRO A 99 -7.36 -1.46 -8.09
N VAL A 100 -6.38 -0.82 -8.75
CA VAL A 100 -6.42 0.60 -9.12
C VAL A 100 -6.51 0.75 -10.64
N TRP A 101 -5.56 0.16 -11.38
CA TRP A 101 -5.50 0.24 -12.83
C TRP A 101 -6.59 -0.58 -13.52
N GLY A 102 -7.04 -1.69 -12.92
CA GLY A 102 -8.09 -2.52 -13.51
C GLY A 102 -9.42 -1.76 -13.68
N PRO A 103 -10.02 -1.25 -12.58
CA PRO A 103 -11.17 -0.37 -12.65
C PRO A 103 -10.91 0.87 -13.52
N ALA A 104 -9.74 1.52 -13.40
CA ALA A 104 -9.43 2.74 -14.13
C ALA A 104 -9.47 2.57 -15.66
N ILE A 105 -8.81 1.52 -16.18
CA ILE A 105 -8.84 1.18 -17.61
C ILE A 105 -10.26 0.89 -18.07
N THR A 106 -11.05 0.20 -17.24
CA THR A 106 -12.46 -0.11 -17.54
C THR A 106 -13.29 1.16 -17.63
N HIS A 107 -13.25 2.05 -16.64
CA HIS A 107 -13.96 3.34 -16.63
C HIS A 107 -13.54 4.23 -17.81
N ALA A 108 -12.24 4.31 -18.10
CA ALA A 108 -11.70 5.11 -19.20
C ALA A 108 -12.14 4.58 -20.58
N SER A 109 -12.24 3.25 -20.74
CA SER A 109 -12.64 2.62 -22.01
C SER A 109 -14.15 2.71 -22.30
N THR A 110 -14.97 2.92 -21.28
CA THR A 110 -16.45 2.80 -21.35
C THR A 110 -17.14 4.12 -21.04
N LEU A 111 -17.07 4.54 -19.77
CA LEU A 111 -17.73 5.72 -19.25
C LEU A 111 -17.06 7.00 -19.73
N GLY A 112 -15.74 7.00 -19.95
CA GLY A 112 -14.99 8.14 -20.52
C GLY A 112 -15.59 8.68 -21.83
N PRO A 113 -15.69 7.87 -22.90
CA PRO A 113 -16.35 8.26 -24.16
C PRO A 113 -17.80 8.70 -23.99
N ILE A 114 -18.58 7.99 -23.15
CA ILE A 114 -19.99 8.30 -22.89
C ILE A 114 -20.15 9.67 -22.21
N VAL A 115 -19.37 9.93 -21.15
CA VAL A 115 -19.30 11.22 -20.46
C VAL A 115 -18.92 12.32 -21.46
N PHE A 116 -17.81 12.15 -22.17
CA PHE A 116 -17.28 13.14 -23.12
C PHE A 116 -18.34 13.57 -24.15
N LEU A 117 -19.04 12.61 -24.77
CA LEU A 117 -20.07 12.88 -25.77
C LEU A 117 -21.30 13.54 -25.15
N LEU A 118 -21.74 13.09 -23.97
CA LEU A 118 -22.89 13.67 -23.26
C LEU A 118 -22.62 15.10 -22.81
N THR A 119 -21.50 15.37 -22.14
CA THR A 119 -21.19 16.72 -21.63
C THR A 119 -20.80 17.70 -22.73
N THR A 120 -20.42 17.22 -23.92
CA THR A 120 -20.24 18.07 -25.11
C THR A 120 -21.52 18.84 -25.49
N PHE A 121 -22.71 18.24 -25.39
CA PHE A 121 -23.98 18.95 -25.63
C PHE A 121 -24.19 20.14 -24.68
N VAL A 122 -23.71 20.04 -23.44
CA VAL A 122 -23.80 21.09 -22.42
C VAL A 122 -22.69 22.13 -22.59
N ALA A 123 -21.48 21.71 -22.95
CA ALA A 123 -20.36 22.61 -23.23
C ALA A 123 -20.63 23.49 -24.46
N GLU A 124 -21.07 22.91 -25.58
CA GLU A 124 -21.34 23.62 -26.85
C GLU A 124 -22.71 24.32 -26.92
N MET A 125 -23.47 24.39 -25.81
CA MET A 125 -24.77 25.06 -25.77
C MET A 125 -24.67 26.56 -26.14
N ASN A 126 -25.27 26.95 -27.26
CA ASN A 126 -25.18 28.31 -27.80
C ASN A 126 -25.74 29.40 -26.87
N ASP A 127 -24.99 30.49 -26.70
CA ASP A 127 -25.47 31.75 -26.13
C ASP A 127 -26.03 32.67 -27.23
N LEU A 128 -27.34 32.62 -27.44
CA LEU A 128 -28.08 33.47 -28.39
C LEU A 128 -28.20 34.92 -27.90
N ASP A 129 -27.07 35.61 -27.77
CA ASP A 129 -26.96 37.05 -27.52
C ASP A 129 -25.83 37.75 -28.31
N SER A 130 -25.19 37.06 -29.26
CA SER A 130 -24.44 37.73 -30.33
C SER A 130 -25.40 38.37 -31.35
N LYS A 131 -25.76 39.63 -31.10
CA LYS A 131 -26.38 40.48 -32.15
C LYS A 131 -25.48 40.47 -33.39
N PRO A 132 -26.02 40.36 -34.62
CA PRO A 132 -25.24 40.61 -35.82
C PRO A 132 -24.83 42.09 -35.82
N GLN A 133 -23.56 42.38 -35.53
CA GLN A 133 -23.01 43.72 -35.74
C GLN A 133 -23.01 44.05 -37.24
N SER A 134 -23.07 45.34 -37.53
CA SER A 134 -23.20 45.88 -38.88
C SER A 134 -22.07 45.43 -39.81
N LYS A 135 -22.40 45.25 -41.10
CA LYS A 135 -21.46 44.92 -42.18
C LYS A 135 -20.18 45.76 -42.08
N GLY A 136 -19.02 45.11 -41.98
CA GLY A 136 -17.73 45.81 -42.07
C GLY A 136 -16.57 45.24 -41.28
N ASP A 137 -16.31 43.93 -41.32
CA ASP A 137 -14.93 43.44 -41.43
C ASP A 137 -14.85 41.93 -41.73
N THR A 138 -13.82 41.51 -42.47
CA THR A 138 -13.60 40.11 -42.86
C THR A 138 -12.49 39.45 -42.04
N LYS A 139 -12.86 38.84 -40.91
CA LYS A 139 -12.14 37.70 -40.31
C LYS A 139 -13.13 36.84 -39.51
N THR A 140 -13.16 35.55 -39.84
CA THR A 140 -14.15 34.59 -39.32
C THR A 140 -13.71 33.98 -38.00
N THR A 141 -14.08 34.60 -36.89
CA THR A 141 -14.02 33.95 -35.56
C THR A 141 -15.20 32.97 -35.45
N THR A 142 -14.92 31.69 -35.23
CA THR A 142 -15.95 30.64 -35.18
C THR A 142 -16.86 30.79 -33.95
N GLY A 143 -18.17 30.70 -34.15
CA GLY A 143 -19.17 30.92 -33.10
C GLY A 143 -19.25 29.78 -32.09
N ARG A 144 -18.36 29.78 -31.10
CA ARG A 144 -18.26 28.78 -30.02
C ARG A 144 -18.18 29.50 -28.67
N SER A 145 -18.90 29.04 -27.64
CA SER A 145 -18.90 29.71 -26.33
C SER A 145 -17.49 29.72 -25.69
N PRO A 146 -17.12 30.77 -24.92
CA PRO A 146 -15.79 30.89 -24.32
C PRO A 146 -15.39 29.69 -23.45
N LEU A 147 -14.10 29.36 -23.44
CA LEU A 147 -13.57 28.18 -22.74
C LEU A 147 -13.94 28.14 -21.25
N SER A 148 -13.87 29.28 -20.55
CA SER A 148 -14.30 29.41 -19.15
C SER A 148 -15.78 29.06 -18.96
N LEU A 149 -16.65 29.45 -19.89
CA LEU A 149 -18.09 29.14 -19.85
C LEU A 149 -18.38 27.67 -20.21
N ARG A 150 -17.60 27.07 -21.12
CA ARG A 150 -17.63 25.62 -21.40
C ARG A 150 -17.29 24.83 -20.14
N LEU A 151 -16.17 25.16 -19.49
CA LEU A 151 -15.71 24.53 -18.25
C LEU A 151 -16.71 24.68 -17.11
N ILE A 152 -17.24 25.89 -16.85
CA ILE A 152 -18.26 26.11 -15.80
C ILE A 152 -19.47 25.19 -16.01
N ARG A 153 -19.98 25.08 -17.25
CA ARG A 153 -21.13 24.22 -17.56
C ARG A 153 -20.81 22.73 -17.45
N GLY A 154 -19.63 22.31 -17.90
CA GLY A 154 -19.14 20.94 -17.73
C GLY A 154 -19.09 20.55 -16.26
N THR A 155 -18.40 21.35 -15.43
CA THR A 155 -18.29 21.13 -13.99
C THR A 155 -19.64 21.16 -13.27
N MET A 156 -20.56 22.07 -13.65
CA MET A 156 -21.94 22.05 -13.13
C MET A 156 -22.69 20.76 -13.52
N CYS A 157 -22.59 20.32 -14.78
CA CYS A 157 -23.21 19.07 -15.24
C CYS A 157 -22.65 17.86 -14.47
N HIS A 158 -21.34 17.81 -14.26
CA HIS A 158 -20.66 16.80 -13.45
C HIS A 158 -21.15 16.78 -12.00
N LEU A 159 -21.13 17.93 -11.29
CA LEU A 159 -21.60 18.01 -9.91
C LEU A 159 -23.05 17.54 -9.75
N ILE A 160 -23.93 17.97 -10.66
CA ILE A 160 -25.34 17.54 -10.66
C ILE A 160 -25.44 16.04 -10.94
N SER A 161 -24.74 15.54 -11.98
CA SER A 161 -24.82 14.13 -12.39
C SER A 161 -24.31 13.19 -11.29
N TYR A 162 -23.17 13.51 -10.66
CA TYR A 162 -22.59 12.71 -9.60
C TYR A 162 -23.42 12.77 -8.30
N THR A 163 -23.92 13.95 -7.93
CA THR A 163 -24.80 14.08 -6.75
C THR A 163 -26.11 13.30 -6.93
N LEU A 164 -26.68 13.30 -8.14
CA LEU A 164 -27.85 12.48 -8.48
C LEU A 164 -27.51 10.99 -8.50
N SER A 165 -26.36 10.58 -9.05
CA SER A 165 -25.99 9.16 -9.15
C SER A 165 -25.84 8.49 -7.77
N GLN A 166 -25.39 9.25 -6.77
CA GLN A 166 -25.21 8.79 -5.39
C GLN A 166 -26.48 8.86 -4.52
N ARG A 167 -27.59 9.45 -5.00
CA ARG A 167 -28.78 9.73 -4.16
C ARG A 167 -30.14 9.38 -4.76
N LEU A 168 -30.31 9.50 -6.08
CA LEU A 168 -31.62 9.35 -6.72
C LEU A 168 -31.93 7.89 -7.05
N TRP A 169 -31.03 7.22 -7.76
CA TRP A 169 -31.33 5.92 -8.39
C TRP A 169 -31.31 4.75 -7.41
N ALA A 170 -30.45 4.81 -6.38
CA ALA A 170 -30.37 3.79 -5.34
C ALA A 170 -31.71 3.60 -4.60
N GLY A 171 -32.51 4.67 -4.45
CA GLY A 171 -33.82 4.65 -3.78
C GLY A 171 -35.02 4.32 -4.67
N LEU A 172 -34.82 3.75 -5.87
CA LEU A 172 -35.89 3.41 -6.82
C LEU A 172 -35.95 1.90 -7.09
N PRO A 173 -36.76 1.12 -6.34
CA PRO A 173 -36.83 -0.34 -6.47
C PRO A 173 -37.16 -0.87 -7.88
N LEU A 174 -37.79 -0.06 -8.73
CA LEU A 174 -38.05 -0.40 -10.14
C LEU A 174 -36.75 -0.73 -10.90
N LEU A 175 -35.62 -0.08 -10.56
CA LEU A 175 -34.33 -0.36 -11.21
C LEU A 175 -33.74 -1.71 -10.81
N TYR A 176 -34.17 -2.31 -9.69
CA TYR A 176 -33.67 -3.61 -9.26
C TYR A 176 -34.22 -4.75 -10.14
N ALA A 177 -35.35 -4.54 -10.81
CA ALA A 177 -35.95 -5.48 -11.77
C ALA A 177 -35.51 -5.26 -13.23
N ILE A 178 -34.51 -4.40 -13.47
CA ILE A 178 -34.03 -4.00 -14.80
C ILE A 178 -32.51 -4.23 -14.86
N SER A 179 -32.04 -5.01 -15.85
CA SER A 179 -30.61 -5.31 -15.99
C SER A 179 -29.82 -4.11 -16.53
N ASP A 180 -28.53 -4.03 -16.20
CA ASP A 180 -27.66 -2.93 -16.62
C ASP A 180 -27.61 -2.78 -18.15
N SER A 181 -27.52 -3.91 -18.87
CA SER A 181 -27.69 -3.98 -20.32
C SER A 181 -28.96 -3.29 -20.83
N GLN A 182 -30.11 -3.48 -20.16
CA GLN A 182 -31.36 -2.81 -20.56
C GLN A 182 -31.29 -1.29 -20.35
N ILE A 183 -30.66 -0.81 -19.27
CA ILE A 183 -30.55 0.63 -19.02
C ILE A 183 -29.71 1.29 -20.12
N TYR A 184 -28.53 0.75 -20.45
CA TYR A 184 -27.70 1.27 -21.55
C TYR A 184 -28.44 1.26 -22.89
N LEU A 185 -29.08 0.13 -23.26
CA LEU A 185 -29.66 -0.07 -24.58
C LEU A 185 -30.99 0.65 -24.79
N VAL A 186 -31.78 0.89 -23.73
CA VAL A 186 -32.95 1.78 -23.79
C VAL A 186 -32.51 3.23 -24.01
N ILE A 187 -31.47 3.70 -23.31
CA ILE A 187 -30.92 5.05 -23.50
C ILE A 187 -30.32 5.18 -24.92
N ALA A 188 -29.56 4.19 -25.40
CA ALA A 188 -29.03 4.13 -26.77
C ALA A 188 -30.14 4.26 -27.83
N GLY A 189 -31.23 3.48 -27.68
CA GLY A 189 -32.43 3.58 -28.52
C GLY A 189 -33.05 4.97 -28.55
N GLY A 190 -33.06 5.67 -27.40
CA GLY A 190 -33.46 7.08 -27.30
C GLY A 190 -32.54 8.02 -28.10
N PHE A 191 -31.23 7.84 -28.03
CA PHE A 191 -30.27 8.63 -28.81
C PHE A 191 -30.39 8.40 -30.33
N TYR A 192 -30.59 7.15 -30.77
CA TYR A 192 -30.89 6.85 -32.17
C TYR A 192 -32.24 7.42 -32.63
N ALA A 193 -33.27 7.35 -31.79
CA ALA A 193 -34.58 7.95 -32.06
C ALA A 193 -34.48 9.48 -32.25
N LEU A 194 -33.71 10.17 -31.40
CA LEU A 194 -33.42 11.60 -31.55
C LEU A 194 -32.61 11.91 -32.80
N PHE A 195 -31.63 11.07 -33.16
CA PHE A 195 -30.87 11.19 -34.41
C PHE A 195 -31.78 11.10 -35.64
N ILE A 196 -32.65 10.08 -35.71
CA ILE A 196 -33.64 9.91 -36.78
C ILE A 196 -34.61 11.10 -36.83
N ALA A 197 -35.10 11.55 -35.68
CA ALA A 197 -35.96 12.73 -35.60
C ALA A 197 -35.28 14.02 -36.11
N SER A 198 -33.95 14.13 -35.98
CA SER A 198 -33.17 15.28 -36.46
C SER A 198 -33.01 15.35 -38.00
N TRP A 199 -33.33 14.28 -38.75
CA TRP A 199 -33.13 14.24 -40.20
C TRP A 199 -33.98 15.29 -40.93
N PRO A 200 -33.40 16.17 -41.77
CA PRO A 200 -34.18 17.06 -42.63
C PRO A 200 -34.84 16.28 -43.78
N ILE A 201 -36.11 15.86 -43.61
CA ILE A 201 -36.91 15.38 -44.73
C ILE A 201 -37.23 16.56 -45.64
N GLN A 202 -36.65 16.58 -46.84
CA GLN A 202 -37.10 17.47 -47.90
C GLN A 202 -38.38 16.90 -48.51
N ASN A 203 -39.44 17.72 -48.60
CA ASN A 203 -40.59 17.38 -49.43
C ASN A 203 -40.11 17.18 -50.87
N ALA A 204 -40.42 16.03 -51.47
CA ALA A 204 -40.02 15.73 -52.83
C ALA A 204 -40.54 16.82 -53.80
N LYS A 205 -39.63 17.50 -54.51
CA LYS A 205 -40.01 18.50 -55.51
C LYS A 205 -40.81 17.82 -56.61
N CYS A 206 -42.09 18.14 -56.69
CA CYS A 206 -43.02 17.54 -57.63
C CYS A 206 -42.59 17.84 -59.08
N LEU A 207 -42.19 16.81 -59.82
CA LEU A 207 -41.86 16.91 -61.24
C LEU A 207 -43.11 17.28 -62.06
N PRO A 208 -42.96 18.01 -63.17
CA PRO A 208 -44.10 18.56 -63.91
C PRO A 208 -45.01 17.46 -64.48
N LYS A 209 -46.32 17.62 -64.25
CA LYS A 209 -47.39 16.65 -64.58
C LYS A 209 -47.35 16.16 -66.02
N LYS A 210 -47.45 14.83 -66.24
CA LYS A 210 -48.10 14.26 -67.43
C LYS A 210 -48.86 12.95 -67.11
N LYS A 211 -50.18 13.02 -67.33
CA LYS A 211 -51.20 11.93 -67.43
C LYS A 211 -51.39 10.93 -66.26
N LYS A 212 -52.52 11.15 -65.57
CA LYS A 212 -53.47 10.18 -64.98
C LYS A 212 -52.97 8.75 -64.67
N THR A 213 -52.69 8.52 -63.38
CA THR A 213 -53.00 7.24 -62.69
C THR A 213 -53.68 7.60 -61.34
N GLN A 214 -54.35 6.65 -60.67
CA GLN A 214 -55.12 6.91 -59.45
C GLN A 214 -54.26 7.45 -58.29
N ALA A 215 -54.84 8.32 -57.47
CA ALA A 215 -54.15 8.97 -56.35
C ALA A 215 -54.04 8.03 -55.14
N ILE A 216 -52.88 7.42 -54.95
CA ILE A 216 -52.47 6.83 -53.67
C ILE A 216 -52.28 8.00 -52.67
N PRO A 217 -52.74 7.90 -51.41
CA PRO A 217 -52.51 8.93 -50.40
C PRO A 217 -51.01 9.14 -50.16
N SER A 218 -50.48 10.31 -50.52
CA SER A 218 -49.09 10.67 -50.22
C SER A 218 -48.94 10.99 -48.74
N LEU A 219 -48.29 10.09 -47.98
CA LEU A 219 -47.93 10.30 -46.58
C LEU A 219 -47.19 11.63 -46.41
N SER A 220 -47.54 12.40 -45.39
CA SER A 220 -46.84 13.65 -45.06
C SER A 220 -45.41 13.37 -44.59
N ALA A 221 -44.53 14.37 -44.66
CA ALA A 221 -43.18 14.26 -44.10
C ALA A 221 -43.17 13.92 -42.59
N SER A 222 -44.20 14.32 -41.83
CA SER A 222 -44.35 13.94 -40.42
C SER A 222 -44.84 12.50 -40.24
N GLN A 223 -45.76 12.01 -41.08
CA GLN A 223 -46.20 10.62 -41.07
C GLN A 223 -45.07 9.68 -41.50
N LEU A 224 -44.27 10.05 -42.51
CA LEU A 224 -43.10 9.29 -42.92
C LEU A 224 -42.04 9.24 -41.80
N LYS A 225 -41.80 10.35 -41.10
CA LYS A 225 -40.96 10.36 -39.89
C LYS A 225 -41.49 9.42 -38.80
N GLY A 226 -42.79 9.47 -38.52
CA GLY A 226 -43.43 8.59 -37.55
C GLY A 226 -43.31 7.11 -37.91
N PHE A 227 -43.49 6.76 -39.18
CA PHE A 227 -43.32 5.39 -39.68
C PHE A 227 -41.87 4.91 -39.56
N VAL A 228 -40.89 5.71 -40.00
CA VAL A 228 -39.46 5.37 -39.87
C VAL A 228 -39.05 5.23 -38.39
N LEU A 229 -39.57 6.09 -37.52
CA LEU A 229 -39.30 6.01 -36.08
C LEU A 229 -39.90 4.75 -35.45
N ALA A 230 -41.16 4.43 -35.77
CA ALA A 230 -41.83 3.21 -35.27
C ALA A 230 -41.16 1.93 -35.79
N ALA A 231 -40.78 1.89 -37.07
CA ALA A 231 -40.03 0.79 -37.66
C ALA A 231 -38.65 0.63 -37.01
N PHE A 232 -37.95 1.74 -36.74
CA PHE A 232 -36.70 1.69 -35.98
C PHE A 232 -36.91 1.20 -34.55
N SER A 233 -37.91 1.68 -33.81
CA SER A 233 -38.18 1.21 -32.44
C SER A 233 -38.51 -0.28 -32.38
N ALA A 234 -39.26 -0.81 -33.35
CA ALA A 234 -39.54 -2.25 -33.45
C ALA A 234 -38.28 -3.06 -33.77
N PHE A 235 -37.45 -2.59 -34.72
CA PHE A 235 -36.16 -3.22 -35.04
C PHE A 235 -35.18 -3.18 -33.86
N TRP A 236 -35.07 -2.03 -33.18
CA TRP A 236 -34.19 -1.84 -32.03
C TRP A 236 -34.56 -2.77 -30.87
N TRP A 237 -35.86 -2.91 -30.57
CA TRP A 237 -36.34 -3.83 -29.55
C TRP A 237 -36.05 -5.30 -29.89
N ALA A 238 -36.15 -5.67 -31.17
CA ALA A 238 -35.79 -7.02 -31.64
C ALA A 238 -34.28 -7.29 -31.63
N ALA A 239 -33.45 -6.28 -31.90
CA ALA A 239 -31.99 -6.39 -31.89
C ALA A 239 -31.37 -6.28 -30.47
N HIS A 240 -32.10 -5.71 -29.50
CA HIS A 240 -31.64 -5.47 -28.13
C HIS A 240 -30.95 -6.67 -27.45
N PRO A 241 -31.39 -7.93 -27.58
CA PRO A 241 -30.71 -9.07 -26.95
C PRO A 241 -29.29 -9.31 -27.49
N MET A 242 -29.00 -8.91 -28.73
CA MET A 242 -27.70 -9.12 -29.39
C MET A 242 -26.59 -8.22 -28.85
N PHE A 243 -26.93 -7.17 -28.10
CA PHE A 243 -26.00 -6.19 -27.54
C PHE A 243 -25.90 -6.25 -26.01
N ALA A 244 -26.61 -7.16 -25.37
CA ALA A 244 -26.48 -7.42 -23.94
C ALA A 244 -25.13 -8.09 -23.62
N ASN A 245 -24.62 -7.87 -22.42
CA ASN A 245 -23.49 -8.60 -21.84
C ASN A 245 -23.92 -10.02 -21.39
N PRO A 246 -23.00 -10.99 -21.26
CA PRO A 246 -23.31 -12.36 -20.83
C PRO A 246 -23.48 -12.49 -19.29
N ILE A 247 -23.99 -11.45 -18.64
CA ILE A 247 -24.31 -11.48 -17.20
C ILE A 247 -25.68 -12.16 -17.02
N LEU A 248 -25.82 -12.97 -15.97
CA LEU A 248 -27.07 -13.65 -15.64
C LEU A 248 -28.21 -12.65 -15.39
N PRO A 249 -29.48 -13.03 -15.64
CA PRO A 249 -30.61 -12.16 -15.38
C PRO A 249 -30.82 -11.98 -13.88
N HIS A 250 -31.10 -10.75 -13.45
CA HIS A 250 -31.49 -10.40 -12.08
C HIS A 250 -32.92 -9.82 -12.11
N PRO A 251 -33.90 -10.39 -11.37
CA PRO A 251 -33.81 -11.63 -10.60
C PRO A 251 -33.58 -12.87 -11.48
N LEU A 252 -32.79 -13.82 -10.97
CA LEU A 252 -32.62 -15.14 -11.57
C LEU A 252 -33.94 -15.92 -11.51
N LYS A 253 -34.30 -16.58 -12.62
CA LYS A 253 -35.61 -17.25 -12.77
C LYS A 253 -35.59 -18.73 -12.43
N GLU A 254 -34.47 -19.39 -12.73
CA GLU A 254 -34.25 -20.83 -12.67
C GLU A 254 -32.80 -21.05 -12.22
N VAL A 255 -32.52 -22.16 -11.53
CA VAL A 255 -31.17 -22.46 -11.01
C VAL A 255 -30.18 -22.56 -12.16
N TYR A 256 -29.11 -21.77 -12.10
CA TYR A 256 -28.03 -21.82 -13.09
C TYR A 256 -26.91 -22.75 -12.60
N THR A 257 -26.60 -23.80 -13.36
CA THR A 257 -25.40 -24.63 -13.14
C THR A 257 -24.28 -24.14 -14.04
N HIS A 258 -23.07 -23.95 -13.51
CA HIS A 258 -21.93 -23.50 -14.30
C HIS A 258 -21.40 -24.62 -15.21
N PRO A 259 -21.16 -24.40 -16.51
CA PRO A 259 -20.83 -25.46 -17.48
C PRO A 259 -19.38 -25.97 -17.41
N SER A 260 -18.60 -25.56 -16.41
CA SER A 260 -17.16 -25.87 -16.30
C SER A 260 -16.62 -25.84 -14.86
N TYR A 261 -17.49 -25.73 -13.86
CA TYR A 261 -17.16 -25.78 -12.43
C TYR A 261 -18.35 -26.38 -11.69
N ASN A 262 -18.09 -27.12 -10.61
CA ASN A 262 -19.12 -27.77 -9.80
C ASN A 262 -19.84 -26.73 -8.90
N LEU A 263 -20.56 -25.81 -9.53
CA LEU A 263 -21.16 -24.62 -8.90
C LEU A 263 -22.56 -24.36 -9.45
N GLN A 264 -23.53 -24.22 -8.54
CA GLN A 264 -24.88 -23.72 -8.84
C GLN A 264 -25.11 -22.34 -8.24
N ILE A 265 -25.85 -21.50 -8.95
CA ILE A 265 -26.42 -20.25 -8.46
C ILE A 265 -27.92 -20.47 -8.31
N LEU A 266 -28.37 -20.54 -7.06
CA LEU A 266 -29.75 -20.82 -6.66
C LEU A 266 -30.63 -19.57 -6.74
N SER A 267 -30.07 -18.40 -6.41
CA SER A 267 -30.68 -17.09 -6.63
C SER A 267 -29.63 -16.03 -6.92
N ALA A 268 -29.98 -15.05 -7.75
CA ALA A 268 -29.25 -13.81 -7.93
C ALA A 268 -30.25 -12.66 -8.09
N GLU A 269 -30.35 -11.79 -7.09
CA GLU A 269 -31.35 -10.73 -6.97
C GLU A 269 -30.68 -9.40 -6.65
N GLN A 270 -30.93 -8.39 -7.49
CA GLN A 270 -30.48 -7.02 -7.20
C GLN A 270 -31.33 -6.44 -6.07
N SER A 271 -30.69 -5.79 -5.10
CA SER A 271 -31.36 -5.22 -3.93
C SER A 271 -30.66 -3.93 -3.46
N VAL A 272 -31.02 -3.49 -2.25
CA VAL A 272 -30.63 -2.21 -1.62
C VAL A 272 -29.12 -2.12 -1.39
N THR A 273 -28.48 -3.21 -0.94
CA THR A 273 -27.05 -3.23 -0.60
C THR A 273 -26.13 -3.66 -1.74
N GLY A 274 -26.68 -4.22 -2.82
CA GLY A 274 -25.92 -4.74 -3.94
C GLY A 274 -26.64 -5.87 -4.67
N LEU A 275 -25.89 -6.66 -5.44
CA LEU A 275 -26.33 -7.92 -6.02
C LEU A 275 -26.21 -9.05 -4.98
N ILE A 276 -27.35 -9.54 -4.50
CA ILE A 276 -27.44 -10.63 -3.53
C ILE A 276 -27.51 -11.96 -4.28
N GLN A 277 -26.55 -12.85 -4.02
CA GLN A 277 -26.44 -14.15 -4.65
C GLN A 277 -26.43 -15.27 -3.61
N VAL A 278 -27.24 -16.30 -3.83
CA VAL A 278 -27.12 -17.60 -3.15
C VAL A 278 -26.51 -18.57 -4.14
N ALA A 279 -25.35 -19.10 -3.80
CA ALA A 279 -24.63 -20.07 -4.62
C ALA A 279 -24.19 -21.27 -3.76
N GLU A 280 -23.97 -22.39 -4.43
CA GLU A 280 -23.70 -23.67 -3.80
C GLU A 280 -22.69 -24.45 -4.62
N TRP A 281 -21.56 -24.79 -3.99
CA TRP A 281 -20.61 -25.74 -4.55
C TRP A 281 -21.21 -27.15 -4.49
N LEU A 282 -21.17 -27.85 -5.61
CA LEU A 282 -21.59 -29.23 -5.76
C LEU A 282 -20.39 -30.14 -5.49
N PRO A 283 -20.60 -31.39 -5.00
CA PRO A 283 -19.54 -32.39 -4.98
C PRO A 283 -19.10 -32.74 -6.42
N PRO A 284 -17.85 -33.19 -6.60
CA PRO A 284 -17.33 -33.59 -7.91
C PRO A 284 -18.15 -34.75 -8.52
N GLU A 285 -18.23 -34.78 -9.86
CA GLU A 285 -18.96 -35.84 -10.59
C GLU A 285 -18.35 -37.25 -10.44
N ALA A 286 -17.09 -37.33 -9.98
CA ALA A 286 -16.38 -38.56 -9.70
C ALA A 286 -15.81 -38.54 -8.28
N ASP A 287 -16.18 -39.55 -7.48
CA ASP A 287 -15.55 -39.85 -6.20
C ASP A 287 -14.15 -40.44 -6.47
N ASN A 288 -13.16 -39.54 -6.53
CA ASN A 288 -11.77 -39.89 -6.79
C ASN A 288 -11.01 -40.29 -5.50
N GLY A 289 -11.68 -40.36 -4.33
CA GLY A 289 -11.01 -40.31 -3.03
C GLY A 289 -10.29 -38.98 -2.79
N ASP A 290 -10.76 -37.93 -3.47
CA ASP A 290 -10.04 -36.67 -3.61
C ASP A 290 -10.91 -35.48 -3.21
N ASP A 291 -11.14 -35.41 -1.89
CA ASP A 291 -11.66 -34.24 -1.16
C ASP A 291 -10.69 -33.05 -1.40
N GLN A 292 -10.89 -32.32 -2.51
CA GLN A 292 -10.00 -31.25 -2.99
C GLN A 292 -10.63 -29.95 -3.56
N GLU A 293 -11.89 -29.92 -4.03
CA GLU A 293 -12.48 -28.74 -4.73
C GLU A 293 -12.95 -27.56 -3.84
N MET A 294 -13.05 -27.76 -2.53
CA MET A 294 -13.90 -27.04 -1.57
C MET A 294 -15.39 -27.16 -1.94
N HIS A 295 -15.89 -28.39 -1.88
CA HIS A 295 -17.22 -28.73 -2.35
C HIS A 295 -18.33 -28.72 -1.28
N SER A 296 -19.57 -29.00 -1.72
CA SER A 296 -20.74 -29.19 -0.86
C SER A 296 -21.04 -28.06 0.14
N ALA A 297 -20.68 -26.81 -0.19
CA ALA A 297 -20.91 -25.62 0.64
C ALA A 297 -21.86 -24.61 -0.03
N ARG A 298 -22.92 -24.19 0.68
CA ARG A 298 -23.86 -23.15 0.25
C ARG A 298 -23.54 -21.83 0.93
N TYR A 299 -23.44 -20.73 0.18
CA TYR A 299 -23.09 -19.41 0.71
C TYR A 299 -23.97 -18.29 0.16
N LEU A 300 -24.12 -17.24 0.97
CA LEU A 300 -24.78 -15.99 0.62
C LEU A 300 -23.72 -14.92 0.37
N ARG A 301 -23.76 -14.26 -0.78
CA ARG A 301 -22.83 -13.21 -1.19
C ARG A 301 -23.58 -11.93 -1.50
N ALA A 302 -23.17 -10.80 -0.91
CA ALA A 302 -23.57 -9.46 -1.32
C ALA A 302 -22.42 -8.82 -2.08
N ASP A 303 -22.62 -8.57 -3.38
CA ASP A 303 -21.64 -8.05 -4.34
C ASP A 303 -20.32 -8.84 -4.44
N HIS A 304 -19.44 -8.69 -3.43
CA HIS A 304 -18.08 -9.24 -3.35
C HIS A 304 -17.72 -9.69 -1.92
N SER A 305 -18.67 -9.66 -0.98
CA SER A 305 -18.51 -10.10 0.40
C SER A 305 -19.44 -11.27 0.68
N ILE A 306 -18.92 -12.33 1.28
CA ILE A 306 -19.72 -13.46 1.76
C ILE A 306 -20.34 -13.05 3.10
N LEU A 307 -21.67 -13.13 3.21
CA LEU A 307 -22.44 -12.80 4.43
C LEU A 307 -22.74 -14.04 5.29
N GLY A 308 -22.05 -15.14 4.99
CA GLY A 308 -22.16 -16.43 5.65
C GLY A 308 -22.42 -17.58 4.67
N GLY A 309 -22.34 -18.80 5.19
CA GLY A 309 -22.63 -20.02 4.45
C GLY A 309 -22.70 -21.22 5.39
N VAL A 310 -23.18 -22.35 4.87
CA VAL A 310 -23.35 -23.62 5.60
C VAL A 310 -22.86 -24.80 4.75
N TRP A 311 -22.40 -25.85 5.40
CA TRP A 311 -22.16 -27.14 4.76
C TRP A 311 -23.49 -27.79 4.33
N THR A 312 -23.46 -28.58 3.26
CA THR A 312 -24.63 -29.24 2.65
C THR A 312 -24.29 -30.67 2.19
N ARG A 313 -25.31 -31.42 1.73
CA ARG A 313 -25.18 -32.81 1.26
C ARG A 313 -24.39 -33.72 2.24
N ASP A 314 -23.29 -34.29 1.75
CA ASP A 314 -22.35 -35.20 2.39
C ASP A 314 -21.61 -34.56 3.57
N ARG A 315 -21.28 -33.27 3.52
CA ARG A 315 -20.62 -32.54 4.61
C ARG A 315 -21.59 -32.08 5.73
N VAL A 316 -22.86 -32.50 5.72
CA VAL A 316 -23.81 -32.23 6.83
C VAL A 316 -23.50 -33.11 8.04
N GLN A 317 -22.75 -32.56 8.99
CA GLN A 317 -22.45 -33.23 10.26
C GLN A 317 -23.40 -32.80 11.39
N VAL A 318 -23.82 -33.76 12.23
CA VAL A 318 -24.65 -33.56 13.42
C VAL A 318 -24.16 -34.41 14.60
N LEU A 319 -24.27 -33.89 15.82
CA LEU A 319 -23.96 -34.57 17.07
C LEU A 319 -25.16 -35.40 17.56
N ASP A 320 -24.88 -36.48 18.31
CA ASP A 320 -25.88 -37.29 19.03
C ASP A 320 -27.08 -37.83 18.19
N ASN A 321 -26.98 -37.80 16.86
CA ASN A 321 -28.07 -38.03 15.90
C ASN A 321 -29.24 -37.02 15.99
N ASP A 322 -28.97 -35.78 16.41
CA ASP A 322 -29.93 -34.67 16.29
C ASP A 322 -30.32 -34.42 14.82
N LYS A 323 -31.51 -33.88 14.60
CA LYS A 323 -31.96 -33.49 13.26
C LYS A 323 -31.21 -32.23 12.79
N PRO A 324 -30.63 -32.21 11.58
CA PRO A 324 -30.05 -31.00 11.02
C PRO A 324 -31.14 -29.93 10.81
N LEU A 325 -30.70 -28.67 10.69
CA LEU A 325 -31.57 -27.59 10.21
C LEU A 325 -31.98 -27.91 8.75
N GLN A 326 -33.11 -27.36 8.30
CA GLN A 326 -33.58 -27.55 6.92
C GLN A 326 -33.88 -26.20 6.26
N ASP A 327 -33.62 -26.10 4.96
CA ASP A 327 -34.10 -24.97 4.15
C ASP A 327 -35.60 -25.06 3.86
N SER A 328 -36.15 -24.06 3.15
CA SER A 328 -37.59 -24.03 2.83
C SER A 328 -38.07 -25.13 1.86
N PHE A 329 -37.14 -25.88 1.27
CA PHE A 329 -37.40 -27.04 0.40
C PHE A 329 -37.25 -28.38 1.14
N GLY A 330 -36.82 -28.35 2.42
CA GLY A 330 -36.57 -29.54 3.25
C GLY A 330 -35.14 -30.11 3.13
N SER A 331 -34.24 -29.44 2.41
CA SER A 331 -32.85 -29.89 2.25
C SER A 331 -32.11 -29.76 3.59
N PRO A 332 -31.35 -30.78 4.04
CA PRO A 332 -30.59 -30.69 5.29
C PRO A 332 -29.41 -29.72 5.16
N LEU A 333 -29.20 -28.94 6.21
CA LEU A 333 -28.14 -27.94 6.36
C LEU A 333 -27.23 -28.33 7.53
N GLY A 334 -25.92 -28.31 7.28
CA GLY A 334 -24.88 -28.55 8.26
C GLY A 334 -24.50 -27.29 9.03
N ASP A 335 -23.30 -27.30 9.59
CA ASP A 335 -22.79 -26.17 10.36
C ASP A 335 -22.38 -24.98 9.50
N SER A 336 -22.27 -23.82 10.14
CA SER A 336 -21.75 -22.59 9.53
C SER A 336 -20.31 -22.77 9.04
N ILE A 337 -19.98 -22.31 7.84
CA ILE A 337 -18.60 -22.30 7.33
C ILE A 337 -17.72 -21.23 8.02
N TYR A 338 -18.32 -20.40 8.89
CA TYR A 338 -17.62 -19.41 9.73
C TYR A 338 -17.90 -19.64 11.21
N SER A 339 -16.85 -19.65 12.02
CA SER A 339 -16.89 -19.69 13.50
C SER A 339 -17.37 -18.37 14.11
N THR A 340 -17.24 -17.24 13.42
CA THR A 340 -17.55 -15.89 13.91
C THR A 340 -18.99 -15.76 14.43
N PHE A 341 -19.97 -16.20 13.64
CA PHE A 341 -21.39 -16.15 14.00
C PHE A 341 -21.69 -17.02 15.22
N ILE A 342 -21.00 -18.15 15.35
CA ILE A 342 -21.11 -19.04 16.50
C ILE A 342 -20.59 -18.36 17.78
N ILE A 343 -19.49 -17.61 17.71
CA ILE A 343 -18.99 -16.86 18.87
C ILE A 343 -20.06 -15.87 19.36
N GLN A 344 -20.77 -15.17 18.48
CA GLN A 344 -21.83 -14.22 18.90
C GLN A 344 -22.91 -14.86 19.77
N GLU A 345 -23.30 -16.11 19.49
CA GLU A 345 -24.28 -16.87 20.27
C GLU A 345 -23.85 -17.10 21.73
N ALA A 346 -22.55 -17.01 22.04
CA ALA A 346 -22.00 -17.19 23.39
C ALA A 346 -22.53 -16.17 24.41
N VAL A 347 -23.22 -15.11 23.96
CA VAL A 347 -23.97 -14.20 24.84
C VAL A 347 -24.95 -14.94 25.75
N ARG A 348 -25.57 -16.03 25.27
CA ARG A 348 -26.46 -16.88 26.08
C ARG A 348 -25.76 -17.54 27.28
N LEU A 349 -24.43 -17.66 27.21
CA LEU A 349 -23.58 -18.23 28.25
C LEU A 349 -23.14 -17.19 29.30
N VAL A 350 -23.43 -15.88 29.13
CA VAL A 350 -23.06 -14.87 30.13
C VAL A 350 -23.73 -15.18 31.47
N ASN A 351 -22.95 -15.22 32.55
CA ASN A 351 -23.42 -15.53 33.91
C ASN A 351 -22.97 -14.50 34.96
N SER A 352 -22.54 -13.31 34.55
CA SER A 352 -22.35 -12.17 35.46
C SER A 352 -23.68 -11.48 35.84
N THR A 353 -24.62 -11.41 34.89
CA THR A 353 -25.92 -10.72 35.02
C THR A 353 -26.97 -11.59 35.72
N GLN A 354 -28.01 -10.98 36.29
CA GLN A 354 -29.13 -11.65 36.94
C GLN A 354 -29.94 -12.50 35.94
N VAL A 355 -30.17 -11.97 34.73
CA VAL A 355 -30.87 -12.67 33.63
C VAL A 355 -30.08 -13.90 33.18
N GLY A 356 -28.76 -13.76 33.02
CA GLY A 356 -27.85 -14.83 32.64
C GLY A 356 -27.67 -15.90 33.73
N LYS A 357 -27.51 -15.49 35.01
CA LYS A 357 -27.50 -16.40 36.17
C LYS A 357 -28.77 -17.21 36.31
N ALA A 358 -29.92 -16.63 35.97
CA ALA A 358 -31.19 -17.34 35.94
C ALA A 358 -31.40 -18.17 34.66
N ASN A 359 -30.55 -18.00 33.64
CA ASN A 359 -30.70 -18.52 32.27
C ASN A 359 -32.11 -18.23 31.71
N LYS A 360 -32.56 -16.97 31.83
CA LYS A 360 -33.91 -16.49 31.46
C LYS A 360 -33.87 -15.31 30.48
N TRP A 361 -33.00 -15.39 29.49
CA TRP A 361 -33.04 -14.52 28.31
C TRP A 361 -34.43 -14.58 27.66
N LYS A 362 -35.01 -13.44 27.29
CA LYS A 362 -36.35 -13.38 26.68
C LYS A 362 -36.35 -12.65 25.35
N ASN A 363 -35.72 -11.48 25.30
CA ASN A 363 -35.80 -10.56 24.18
C ASN A 363 -34.41 -10.35 23.60
N ALA A 364 -34.23 -10.70 22.33
CA ALA A 364 -33.02 -10.40 21.56
C ALA A 364 -33.32 -9.43 20.43
N LEU A 365 -32.36 -8.56 20.12
CA LEU A 365 -32.32 -7.73 18.92
C LEU A 365 -31.12 -8.15 18.07
N VAL A 366 -31.34 -8.38 16.78
CA VAL A 366 -30.31 -8.74 15.79
C VAL A 366 -30.30 -7.66 14.71
N ILE A 367 -29.20 -6.91 14.63
CA ILE A 367 -29.00 -5.79 13.71
C ILE A 367 -28.01 -6.23 12.63
N GLY A 368 -28.51 -6.37 11.40
CA GLY A 368 -27.88 -7.15 10.34
C GLY A 368 -28.09 -8.66 10.54
N LEU A 369 -28.33 -9.39 9.45
CA LEU A 369 -28.79 -10.78 9.51
C LEU A 369 -27.85 -11.80 8.84
N GLY A 370 -27.27 -11.44 7.69
CA GLY A 370 -26.54 -12.39 6.84
C GLY A 370 -27.39 -13.61 6.48
N ILE A 371 -26.85 -14.83 6.66
CA ILE A 371 -27.64 -16.08 6.52
C ILE A 371 -28.58 -16.38 7.70
N GLY A 372 -28.52 -15.60 8.78
CA GLY A 372 -29.41 -15.75 9.94
C GLY A 372 -28.95 -16.75 11.01
N THR A 373 -27.68 -17.18 11.04
CA THR A 373 -27.14 -18.16 12.02
C THR A 373 -27.46 -17.79 13.47
N SER A 374 -27.05 -16.60 13.91
CA SER A 374 -27.17 -16.17 15.30
C SER A 374 -28.63 -15.98 15.72
N ALA A 375 -29.46 -15.41 14.83
CA ALA A 375 -30.91 -15.30 15.03
C ALA A 375 -31.59 -16.68 15.14
N THR A 376 -31.25 -17.61 14.25
CA THR A 376 -31.75 -19.00 14.28
C THR A 376 -31.43 -19.70 15.60
N SER A 377 -30.22 -19.51 16.12
CA SER A 377 -29.84 -20.06 17.43
C SER A 377 -30.66 -19.46 18.58
N LEU A 378 -30.79 -18.14 18.64
CA LEU A 378 -31.61 -17.46 19.65
C LEU A 378 -33.07 -17.96 19.62
N MET A 379 -33.66 -18.07 18.42
CA MET A 379 -35.03 -18.56 18.23
C MET A 379 -35.18 -20.06 18.58
N ARG A 380 -34.19 -20.90 18.25
CA ARG A 380 -34.12 -22.32 18.70
C ARG A 380 -33.89 -22.49 20.21
N HIS A 381 -33.66 -21.38 20.93
CA HIS A 381 -33.57 -21.31 22.38
C HIS A 381 -34.76 -20.61 23.05
N ASP A 382 -35.89 -20.50 22.35
CA ASP A 382 -37.14 -19.87 22.82
C ASP A 382 -36.99 -18.37 23.19
N ILE A 383 -36.03 -17.67 22.56
CA ILE A 383 -35.79 -16.24 22.74
C ILE A 383 -36.49 -15.46 21.62
N SER A 384 -37.45 -14.60 21.98
CA SER A 384 -38.14 -13.67 21.06
C SER A 384 -37.09 -12.77 20.42
N THR A 385 -36.88 -12.93 19.11
CA THR A 385 -35.78 -12.28 18.39
C THR A 385 -36.31 -11.27 17.38
N THR A 386 -36.10 -9.99 17.64
CA THR A 386 -36.30 -8.90 16.68
C THR A 386 -35.16 -8.87 15.68
N ILE A 387 -35.47 -8.78 14.39
CA ILE A 387 -34.50 -8.67 13.28
C ILE A 387 -34.66 -7.31 12.63
N VAL A 388 -33.56 -6.57 12.51
CA VAL A 388 -33.45 -5.31 11.76
C VAL A 388 -32.40 -5.49 10.68
N GLU A 389 -32.83 -5.66 9.43
CA GLU A 389 -31.98 -5.92 8.27
C GLU A 389 -32.32 -4.87 7.19
N ILE A 390 -31.32 -4.26 6.57
CA ILE A 390 -31.54 -3.22 5.56
C ILE A 390 -31.90 -3.81 4.18
N ASP A 391 -31.52 -5.06 3.92
CA ASP A 391 -31.70 -5.69 2.62
C ASP A 391 -32.81 -6.77 2.58
N PRO A 392 -33.92 -6.55 1.85
CA PRO A 392 -35.02 -7.51 1.78
C PRO A 392 -34.64 -8.82 1.06
N ALA A 393 -33.64 -8.82 0.17
CA ALA A 393 -33.18 -10.02 -0.51
C ALA A 393 -32.26 -10.88 0.39
N VAL A 394 -31.52 -10.26 1.31
CA VAL A 394 -30.79 -10.99 2.38
C VAL A 394 -31.77 -11.71 3.31
N TYR A 395 -32.80 -11.02 3.82
CA TYR A 395 -33.85 -11.65 4.63
C TYR A 395 -34.58 -12.78 3.89
N LYS A 396 -34.95 -12.55 2.63
CA LYS A 396 -35.55 -13.58 1.76
C LYS A 396 -34.61 -14.78 1.59
N ALA A 397 -33.33 -14.56 1.37
CA ALA A 397 -32.34 -15.63 1.20
C ALA A 397 -32.17 -16.46 2.48
N ALA A 398 -32.02 -15.82 3.64
CA ALA A 398 -31.91 -16.49 4.95
C ALA A 398 -33.11 -17.41 5.22
N ARG A 399 -34.34 -16.91 4.98
CA ARG A 399 -35.59 -17.69 5.11
C ARG A 399 -35.69 -18.84 4.10
N THR A 400 -35.30 -18.60 2.84
CA THR A 400 -35.52 -19.56 1.74
C THR A 400 -34.46 -20.68 1.73
N TYR A 401 -33.19 -20.34 1.90
CA TYR A 401 -32.05 -21.22 1.61
C TYR A 401 -31.19 -21.59 2.83
N PHE A 402 -31.38 -20.93 3.99
CA PHE A 402 -30.55 -21.14 5.18
C PHE A 402 -31.35 -21.52 6.44
N GLY A 403 -32.66 -21.73 6.31
CA GLY A 403 -33.49 -22.31 7.37
C GLY A 403 -33.78 -21.39 8.55
N LEU A 404 -33.61 -20.06 8.40
CA LEU A 404 -34.01 -19.08 9.41
C LEU A 404 -35.51 -19.31 9.78
N PRO A 405 -35.87 -19.57 11.05
CA PRO A 405 -37.26 -19.83 11.43
C PRO A 405 -38.16 -18.59 11.26
N ASP A 406 -39.48 -18.78 11.35
CA ASP A 406 -40.45 -17.67 11.29
C ASP A 406 -40.36 -16.78 12.55
N PRO A 407 -40.01 -15.48 12.42
CA PRO A 407 -40.02 -14.55 13.55
C PRO A 407 -41.46 -14.23 13.97
N GLU A 408 -41.65 -13.84 15.23
CA GLU A 408 -43.00 -13.53 15.73
C GLU A 408 -43.62 -12.32 14.97
N PRO A 409 -44.96 -12.21 14.89
CA PRO A 409 -45.61 -11.12 14.18
C PRO A 409 -45.16 -9.73 14.66
N GLY A 410 -44.52 -8.96 13.77
CA GLY A 410 -44.00 -7.63 14.09
C GLY A 410 -42.55 -7.58 14.55
N GLN A 411 -41.81 -8.69 14.53
CA GLN A 411 -40.39 -8.77 14.91
C GLN A 411 -39.42 -8.55 13.74
N VAL A 412 -39.88 -8.26 12.51
CA VAL A 412 -39.00 -8.05 11.34
C VAL A 412 -39.15 -6.63 10.80
N PHE A 413 -38.02 -5.94 10.68
CA PHE A 413 -37.92 -4.58 10.17
C PHE A 413 -36.92 -4.54 9.02
N LEU A 414 -37.40 -4.15 7.83
CA LEU A 414 -36.61 -4.13 6.59
C LEU A 414 -36.22 -2.68 6.24
N GLU A 415 -35.31 -2.10 7.04
CA GLU A 415 -34.96 -0.67 7.04
C GLU A 415 -33.57 -0.40 7.65
N ASP A 416 -33.12 0.86 7.60
CA ASP A 416 -31.84 1.27 8.22
C ASP A 416 -31.91 1.20 9.76
N ALA A 417 -30.94 0.50 10.35
CA ALA A 417 -30.86 0.27 11.79
C ALA A 417 -30.84 1.55 12.62
N ARG A 418 -30.23 2.64 12.11
CA ARG A 418 -30.16 3.90 12.87
C ARG A 418 -31.48 4.66 12.84
N ALA A 419 -32.20 4.64 11.71
CA ALA A 419 -33.55 5.16 11.63
C ALA A 419 -34.46 4.43 12.62
N TRP A 420 -34.44 3.09 12.62
CA TRP A 420 -35.24 2.26 13.51
C TRP A 420 -34.93 2.49 15.00
N VAL A 421 -33.65 2.49 15.40
CA VAL A 421 -33.24 2.77 16.80
C VAL A 421 -33.69 4.17 17.24
N THR A 422 -33.57 5.17 16.37
CA THR A 422 -34.01 6.54 16.66
C THR A 422 -35.53 6.63 16.82
N GLU A 423 -36.31 5.93 15.99
CA GLU A 423 -37.77 5.91 16.11
C GLU A 423 -38.24 5.17 17.36
N LYS A 424 -37.57 4.06 17.73
CA LYS A 424 -37.81 3.32 18.98
C LYS A 424 -37.47 4.14 20.23
N GLN A 425 -36.32 4.81 20.25
CA GLN A 425 -35.98 5.75 21.33
C GLN A 425 -37.05 6.84 21.48
N ALA A 426 -37.46 7.48 20.38
CA ALA A 426 -38.48 8.52 20.40
C ALA A 426 -39.85 8.02 20.92
N LYS A 427 -40.18 6.74 20.71
CA LYS A 427 -41.37 6.10 21.31
C LYS A 427 -41.24 5.94 22.83
N ILE A 428 -40.08 5.50 23.32
CA ILE A 428 -39.77 5.37 24.76
C ILE A 428 -39.80 6.75 25.44
N GLU A 429 -39.15 7.76 24.85
CA GLU A 429 -39.12 9.14 25.36
C GLU A 429 -40.52 9.79 25.35
N ALA A 430 -41.38 9.44 24.39
CA ALA A 430 -42.79 9.81 24.38
C ALA A 430 -43.66 9.02 25.37
N GLY A 431 -43.06 8.23 26.28
CA GLY A 431 -43.75 7.47 27.32
C GLY A 431 -44.48 6.22 26.84
N ARG A 432 -44.17 5.70 25.65
CA ARG A 432 -44.72 4.41 25.19
C ARG A 432 -43.96 3.25 25.82
N GLN A 433 -44.69 2.22 26.20
CA GLN A 433 -44.12 0.98 26.69
C GLN A 433 -43.63 0.12 25.52
N GLU A 434 -42.34 0.26 25.19
CA GLU A 434 -41.62 -0.65 24.29
C GLU A 434 -40.97 -1.80 25.08
N THR A 435 -40.69 -2.91 24.40
CA THR A 435 -39.96 -4.04 25.00
C THR A 435 -38.46 -3.77 24.99
N LEU A 436 -37.78 -3.97 26.13
CA LEU A 436 -36.32 -3.84 26.24
C LEU A 436 -35.61 -5.18 25.99
N PHE A 437 -34.43 -5.11 25.39
CA PHE A 437 -33.64 -6.27 24.97
C PHE A 437 -32.62 -6.73 26.02
N ASP A 438 -32.63 -8.03 26.33
CA ASP A 438 -31.62 -8.66 27.19
C ASP A 438 -30.31 -8.90 26.40
N ILE A 439 -30.45 -9.17 25.10
CA ILE A 439 -29.38 -9.45 24.14
C ILE A 439 -29.50 -8.48 22.97
N VAL A 440 -28.40 -7.87 22.55
CA VAL A 440 -28.31 -7.18 21.25
C VAL A 440 -27.12 -7.72 20.49
N ILE A 441 -27.33 -8.24 19.28
CA ILE A 441 -26.27 -8.61 18.34
C ILE A 441 -26.23 -7.56 17.24
N HIS A 442 -25.04 -7.05 16.94
CA HIS A 442 -24.77 -6.02 15.95
C HIS A 442 -23.70 -6.54 14.97
N ASP A 443 -24.16 -7.10 13.87
CA ASP A 443 -23.34 -7.74 12.84
C ASP A 443 -23.70 -7.19 11.46
N CYS A 444 -23.13 -6.02 11.15
CA CYS A 444 -23.44 -5.27 9.94
C CYS A 444 -22.18 -5.06 9.09
N PHE A 445 -22.24 -5.49 7.83
CA PHE A 445 -21.16 -5.33 6.86
C PHE A 445 -21.69 -4.72 5.57
N SER A 446 -20.91 -3.82 4.95
CA SER A 446 -21.35 -3.02 3.80
C SER A 446 -20.33 -3.07 2.65
N GLY A 447 -20.00 -4.28 2.19
CA GLY A 447 -19.19 -4.49 0.98
C GLY A 447 -17.79 -3.86 1.04
N GLY A 448 -16.96 -4.28 2.00
CA GLY A 448 -15.57 -3.82 2.16
C GLY A 448 -15.26 -3.10 3.49
N GLY A 449 -16.23 -2.98 4.38
CA GLY A 449 -16.09 -2.36 5.71
C GLY A 449 -17.42 -2.33 6.45
N VAL A 450 -17.44 -1.76 7.65
CA VAL A 450 -18.65 -1.65 8.47
C VAL A 450 -19.37 -0.32 8.22
N PRO A 451 -20.72 -0.27 8.27
CA PRO A 451 -21.48 0.97 8.06
C PRO A 451 -21.21 1.97 9.18
N LYS A 452 -20.31 2.93 8.92
CA LYS A 452 -19.72 3.77 9.96
C LYS A 452 -20.72 4.58 10.80
N HIS A 453 -21.92 4.88 10.30
CA HIS A 453 -22.93 5.68 11.00
C HIS A 453 -23.61 4.97 12.17
N ILE A 454 -23.42 3.65 12.33
CA ILE A 454 -23.84 2.85 13.48
C ILE A 454 -22.66 2.40 14.38
N PHE A 455 -21.49 3.02 14.23
CA PHE A 455 -20.34 2.80 15.13
C PHE A 455 -19.99 4.05 15.98
N THR A 456 -20.84 5.09 15.96
CA THR A 456 -20.60 6.34 16.71
C THR A 456 -21.11 6.27 18.14
N LEU A 457 -20.48 7.02 19.04
CA LEU A 457 -20.93 7.18 20.43
C LEU A 457 -22.41 7.57 20.51
N GLN A 458 -22.89 8.45 19.62
CA GLN A 458 -24.31 8.79 19.55
C GLN A 458 -25.18 7.55 19.34
N PHE A 459 -24.91 6.72 18.33
CA PHE A 459 -25.69 5.51 18.08
C PHE A 459 -25.66 4.53 19.28
N TRP A 460 -24.51 4.34 19.93
CA TRP A 460 -24.42 3.49 21.12
C TRP A 460 -25.21 4.04 22.32
N GLU A 461 -25.18 5.35 22.58
CA GLU A 461 -26.02 5.98 23.60
C GLU A 461 -27.52 5.82 23.30
N GLN A 462 -27.93 5.99 22.02
CA GLN A 462 -29.31 5.76 21.60
C GLN A 462 -29.72 4.28 21.80
N LEU A 463 -28.91 3.33 21.31
CA LEU A 463 -29.18 1.89 21.38
C LEU A 463 -29.30 1.38 22.83
N LYS A 464 -28.50 1.89 23.77
CA LYS A 464 -28.62 1.56 25.19
C LYS A 464 -29.98 1.89 25.80
N THR A 465 -30.74 2.83 25.25
CA THR A 465 -32.11 3.13 25.73
C THR A 465 -33.13 2.03 25.39
N LEU A 466 -32.82 1.17 24.41
CA LEU A 466 -33.60 -0.02 24.05
C LEU A 466 -33.14 -1.28 24.82
N MET A 467 -32.02 -1.23 25.54
CA MET A 467 -31.46 -2.37 26.26
C MET A 467 -32.02 -2.47 27.69
N ALA A 468 -32.10 -3.70 28.21
CA ALA A 468 -32.28 -3.93 29.63
C ALA A 468 -31.07 -3.39 30.44
N PRO A 469 -31.24 -3.01 31.73
CA PRO A 469 -30.14 -2.44 32.54
C PRO A 469 -28.91 -3.34 32.70
N GLU A 470 -29.08 -4.66 32.62
CA GLU A 470 -27.99 -5.64 32.59
C GLU A 470 -27.92 -6.37 31.24
N GLY A 471 -28.46 -5.77 30.17
CA GLY A 471 -28.39 -6.33 28.82
C GLY A 471 -26.96 -6.40 28.30
N VAL A 472 -26.72 -7.30 27.35
CA VAL A 472 -25.40 -7.52 26.74
C VAL A 472 -25.47 -7.20 25.24
N LEU A 473 -24.61 -6.28 24.81
CA LEU A 473 -24.35 -5.98 23.41
C LEU A 473 -23.22 -6.91 22.91
N VAL A 474 -23.37 -7.41 21.69
CA VAL A 474 -22.37 -8.18 20.94
C VAL A 474 -22.13 -7.43 19.63
N VAL A 475 -20.89 -7.03 19.35
CA VAL A 475 -20.51 -6.32 18.13
C VAL A 475 -19.52 -7.17 17.35
N ASN A 476 -19.80 -7.47 16.09
CA ASN A 476 -18.79 -8.02 15.17
C ASN A 476 -18.00 -6.88 14.51
N PHE A 477 -16.67 -7.02 14.45
CA PHE A 477 -15.80 -6.10 13.71
C PHE A 477 -14.63 -6.83 13.06
N ALA A 478 -14.51 -6.72 11.74
CA ALA A 478 -13.41 -7.28 10.96
C ALA A 478 -12.27 -6.27 10.77
N GLY A 479 -11.04 -6.65 11.12
CA GLY A 479 -9.87 -5.75 11.03
C GLY A 479 -8.58 -6.33 11.58
N ILE A 480 -7.49 -5.57 11.43
CA ILE A 480 -6.21 -5.81 12.11
C ILE A 480 -6.31 -5.30 13.55
N LEU A 481 -6.01 -6.14 14.55
CA LEU A 481 -6.36 -5.87 15.95
C LEU A 481 -5.75 -4.58 16.52
N ARG A 482 -4.44 -4.34 16.38
CA ARG A 482 -3.77 -3.14 16.92
C ARG A 482 -3.99 -1.86 16.11
N SER A 483 -4.72 -1.92 15.00
CA SER A 483 -4.87 -0.81 14.06
C SER A 483 -5.76 0.35 14.54
N THR A 484 -5.61 1.52 13.92
CA THR A 484 -6.37 2.74 14.25
C THR A 484 -7.89 2.56 14.18
N SER A 485 -8.40 1.77 13.23
CA SER A 485 -9.84 1.48 13.10
C SER A 485 -10.37 0.63 14.26
N SER A 486 -9.66 -0.44 14.62
CA SER A 486 -9.95 -1.27 15.80
C SER A 486 -9.89 -0.47 17.11
N ARG A 487 -8.85 0.37 17.29
CA ARG A 487 -8.74 1.29 18.43
C ARG A 487 -9.93 2.24 18.53
N LEU A 488 -10.31 2.88 17.43
CA LEU A 488 -11.47 3.78 17.38
C LEU A 488 -12.78 3.07 17.79
N VAL A 489 -12.99 1.83 17.34
CA VAL A 489 -14.19 1.05 17.71
C VAL A 489 -14.16 0.66 19.20
N ILE A 490 -13.06 0.08 19.68
CA ILE A 490 -12.90 -0.34 21.08
C ILE A 490 -13.05 0.85 22.03
N HIS A 491 -12.31 1.95 21.84
CA HIS A 491 -12.41 3.12 22.71
C HIS A 491 -13.81 3.75 22.69
N THR A 492 -14.54 3.70 21.57
CA THR A 492 -15.92 4.21 21.53
C THR A 492 -16.90 3.31 22.30
N LEU A 493 -16.74 1.99 22.21
CA LEU A 493 -17.54 1.03 22.98
C LEU A 493 -17.23 1.12 24.48
N GLU A 494 -15.96 1.14 24.87
CA GLU A 494 -15.51 1.32 26.27
C GLU A 494 -15.87 2.69 26.85
N ARG A 495 -16.15 3.70 26.00
CA ARG A 495 -16.66 5.00 26.45
C ARG A 495 -18.16 4.98 26.78
N SER A 496 -18.91 4.06 26.18
CA SER A 496 -20.37 3.94 26.29
C SER A 496 -20.82 2.83 27.24
N PHE A 497 -20.06 1.74 27.36
CA PHE A 497 -20.33 0.56 28.19
C PHE A 497 -19.29 0.42 29.31
N LYS A 498 -19.68 -0.14 30.46
CA LYS A 498 -18.81 -0.20 31.66
C LYS A 498 -17.83 -1.38 31.65
N GLN A 499 -18.18 -2.45 30.92
CA GLN A 499 -17.40 -3.67 30.81
C GLN A 499 -17.47 -4.14 29.37
N CYS A 500 -16.30 -4.43 28.77
CA CYS A 500 -16.19 -5.04 27.44
C CYS A 500 -15.11 -6.14 27.46
N ARG A 501 -15.31 -7.21 26.70
CA ARG A 501 -14.36 -8.31 26.42
C ARG A 501 -14.46 -8.68 24.94
N ALA A 502 -13.39 -9.17 24.32
CA ALA A 502 -13.37 -9.45 22.88
C ALA A 502 -12.79 -10.83 22.57
N PHE A 503 -13.24 -11.46 21.49
CA PHE A 503 -12.86 -12.82 21.11
C PHE A 503 -12.63 -12.96 19.61
N HIS A 504 -11.65 -13.78 19.19
CA HIS A 504 -11.31 -14.00 17.78
C HIS A 504 -11.92 -15.29 17.20
N ASP A 505 -12.16 -15.28 15.89
CA ASP A 505 -12.76 -16.40 15.15
C ASP A 505 -11.77 -17.47 14.67
N VAL A 506 -10.47 -17.13 14.56
CA VAL A 506 -9.34 -18.06 14.34
C VAL A 506 -9.45 -19.29 15.24
N PHE A 507 -9.16 -20.49 14.70
CA PHE A 507 -9.51 -21.74 15.35
C PHE A 507 -8.68 -22.06 16.60
N ASP A 508 -7.38 -21.84 16.52
CA ASP A 508 -6.43 -21.87 17.63
C ASP A 508 -6.19 -20.46 18.20
N GLY A 509 -5.49 -20.39 19.33
CA GLY A 509 -5.17 -19.12 20.01
C GLY A 509 -4.30 -18.18 19.17
N LEU A 510 -4.62 -16.89 19.21
CA LEU A 510 -3.91 -15.84 18.47
C LEU A 510 -2.79 -15.21 19.33
N PRO A 511 -1.50 -15.50 19.09
CA PRO A 511 -0.38 -14.85 19.78
C PRO A 511 -0.29 -13.33 19.46
N ASP A 512 0.25 -12.57 20.42
CA ASP A 512 0.18 -11.09 20.47
C ASP A 512 0.93 -10.42 19.30
N GLU A 513 1.90 -11.10 18.68
CA GLU A 513 2.67 -10.64 17.51
C GLU A 513 1.82 -10.56 16.22
N LYS A 514 0.76 -11.39 16.11
CA LYS A 514 -0.14 -11.39 14.96
C LYS A 514 -1.12 -10.20 14.96
N TYR A 515 -1.22 -9.47 16.07
CA TYR A 515 -2.22 -8.40 16.24
C TYR A 515 -1.99 -7.19 15.31
N ASP A 516 -0.78 -7.03 14.78
CA ASP A 516 -0.40 -5.95 13.86
C ASP A 516 -0.48 -6.35 12.38
N THR A 517 -0.71 -7.63 12.07
CA THR A 517 -0.63 -8.18 10.70
C THR A 517 -1.90 -8.90 10.27
N GLU A 518 -2.51 -9.74 11.13
CA GLU A 518 -3.63 -10.59 10.73
C GLU A 518 -4.96 -9.81 10.76
N PHE A 519 -5.68 -9.86 9.63
CA PHE A 519 -7.03 -9.33 9.48
C PHE A 519 -8.02 -10.44 9.83
N ILE A 520 -8.72 -10.29 10.95
CA ILE A 520 -9.61 -11.32 11.52
C ILE A 520 -10.96 -10.70 11.95
N ASN A 521 -11.94 -11.52 12.31
CA ASN A 521 -13.14 -11.00 12.98
C ASN A 521 -12.96 -11.03 14.50
N MET A 522 -13.26 -9.90 15.12
CA MET A 522 -13.27 -9.72 16.57
C MET A 522 -14.71 -9.50 17.04
N VAL A 523 -15.21 -10.41 17.87
CA VAL A 523 -16.55 -10.35 18.47
C VAL A 523 -16.44 -9.75 19.87
N ILE A 524 -16.97 -8.55 20.06
CA ILE A 524 -16.86 -7.74 21.28
C ILE A 524 -18.17 -7.83 22.08
N PHE A 525 -18.10 -8.33 23.31
CA PHE A 525 -19.20 -8.37 24.26
C PHE A 525 -19.09 -7.19 25.22
N CYS A 526 -20.13 -6.36 25.32
CA CYS A 526 -20.16 -5.18 26.18
C CYS A 526 -21.45 -5.13 27.03
N THR A 527 -21.39 -4.56 28.24
CA THR A 527 -22.58 -4.37 29.10
C THR A 527 -22.50 -3.10 29.96
N GLN A 528 -23.67 -2.67 30.44
CA GLN A 528 -23.83 -1.55 31.38
C GLN A 528 -23.66 -1.98 32.85
N ALA A 529 -23.61 -3.29 33.13
CA ALA A 529 -23.36 -3.84 34.45
C ALA A 529 -21.94 -3.55 34.95
N GLU A 530 -21.76 -3.43 36.27
CA GLU A 530 -20.47 -3.12 36.90
C GLU A 530 -19.65 -4.37 37.24
N LEU A 531 -20.28 -5.54 37.24
CA LEU A 531 -19.60 -6.81 37.49
C LEU A 531 -18.90 -7.31 36.23
N PRO A 532 -17.66 -7.84 36.32
CA PRO A 532 -16.94 -8.39 35.17
C PRO A 532 -17.74 -9.40 34.36
N LEU A 533 -17.77 -9.21 33.03
CA LEU A 533 -18.38 -10.14 32.10
C LEU A 533 -17.75 -11.53 32.25
N THR A 534 -18.55 -12.50 32.65
CA THR A 534 -18.16 -13.89 32.89
C THR A 534 -19.13 -14.81 32.17
N PHE A 535 -18.65 -15.98 31.76
CA PHE A 535 -19.41 -16.97 31.00
C PHE A 535 -19.48 -18.29 31.79
N ARG A 536 -20.64 -18.96 31.79
CA ARG A 536 -20.80 -20.31 32.34
C ARG A 536 -20.21 -21.36 31.38
N THR A 537 -19.93 -22.54 31.93
CA THR A 537 -19.66 -23.73 31.12
C THR A 537 -20.87 -24.11 30.25
N THR A 538 -20.57 -24.81 29.17
CA THR A 538 -21.55 -25.19 28.14
C THR A 538 -22.30 -26.46 28.53
N THR A 539 -23.51 -26.60 27.99
CA THR A 539 -24.37 -27.78 28.14
C THR A 539 -24.69 -28.36 26.77
N LYS A 540 -25.10 -29.63 26.68
CA LYS A 540 -25.50 -30.26 25.41
C LYS A 540 -26.55 -29.43 24.65
N SER A 541 -27.51 -28.87 25.38
CA SER A 541 -28.55 -27.98 24.84
C SER A 541 -27.97 -26.76 24.12
N ASP A 542 -26.90 -26.16 24.62
CA ASP A 542 -26.29 -24.96 23.99
C ASP A 542 -25.72 -25.24 22.60
N TRP A 543 -25.40 -26.51 22.29
CA TRP A 543 -24.76 -26.91 21.04
C TRP A 543 -25.73 -27.11 19.88
N LEU A 544 -27.05 -27.22 20.14
CA LEU A 544 -28.10 -27.34 19.11
C LEU A 544 -27.88 -28.47 18.07
N GLY A 545 -27.17 -29.54 18.45
CA GLY A 545 -26.80 -30.66 17.58
C GLY A 545 -25.55 -30.43 16.72
N SER A 546 -24.83 -29.31 16.87
CA SER A 546 -23.80 -28.90 15.91
C SER A 546 -22.35 -29.09 16.44
N PRO A 547 -21.47 -29.81 15.72
CA PRO A 547 -20.06 -29.97 16.09
C PRO A 547 -19.31 -28.65 16.30
N LEU A 548 -19.56 -27.63 15.47
CA LEU A 548 -18.85 -26.36 15.53
C LEU A 548 -19.22 -25.57 16.79
N ARG A 549 -20.50 -25.50 17.17
CA ARG A 549 -20.93 -24.89 18.45
C ARG A 549 -20.25 -25.55 19.64
N ARG A 550 -20.17 -26.88 19.64
CA ARG A 550 -19.45 -27.60 20.69
C ARG A 550 -17.98 -27.16 20.76
N HIS A 551 -17.25 -27.19 19.64
CA HIS A 551 -15.84 -26.78 19.60
C HIS A 551 -15.64 -25.32 20.03
N VAL A 552 -16.34 -24.38 19.37
CA VAL A 552 -16.18 -22.93 19.59
C VAL A 552 -16.53 -22.55 21.03
N PHE A 553 -17.63 -23.05 21.59
CA PHE A 553 -17.99 -22.71 22.97
C PHE A 553 -17.14 -23.43 24.03
N GLN A 554 -16.62 -24.64 23.76
CA GLN A 554 -15.67 -25.29 24.67
C GLN A 554 -14.33 -24.55 24.72
N ASN A 555 -13.90 -23.97 23.59
CA ASN A 555 -12.65 -23.21 23.45
C ASN A 555 -12.87 -21.68 23.46
N LEU A 556 -13.97 -21.18 24.04
CA LEU A 556 -14.30 -19.75 24.01
C LEU A 556 -13.26 -18.89 24.75
N LEU A 557 -12.82 -19.32 25.93
CA LEU A 557 -11.92 -18.52 26.77
C LEU A 557 -10.47 -18.50 26.27
N SER A 558 -10.04 -19.49 25.48
CA SER A 558 -8.74 -19.48 24.81
C SER A 558 -8.71 -18.62 23.54
N ARG A 559 -9.86 -18.06 23.13
CA ARG A 559 -10.01 -17.13 22.00
C ARG A 559 -10.07 -15.66 22.43
N GLU A 560 -9.84 -15.35 23.70
CA GLU A 560 -9.94 -13.99 24.21
C GLU A 560 -8.81 -13.10 23.68
N VAL A 561 -9.20 -11.96 23.09
CA VAL A 561 -8.31 -10.93 22.57
C VAL A 561 -7.86 -10.02 23.71
N ASN A 562 -6.56 -9.80 23.80
CA ASN A 562 -5.94 -8.92 24.79
C ASN A 562 -6.23 -7.43 24.49
N LEU A 563 -7.40 -6.94 24.89
CA LEU A 563 -7.78 -5.54 24.71
C LEU A 563 -6.75 -4.54 25.29
N THR A 564 -5.97 -4.92 26.31
CA THR A 564 -4.93 -4.02 26.87
C THR A 564 -3.77 -3.79 25.92
N SER A 565 -3.51 -4.69 24.98
CA SER A 565 -2.43 -4.58 24.00
C SER A 565 -2.86 -3.83 22.72
N ILE A 566 -4.17 -3.64 22.54
CA ILE A 566 -4.77 -2.81 21.48
C ILE A 566 -4.91 -1.35 21.92
N ARG A 567 -5.33 -1.10 23.17
CA ARG A 567 -5.49 0.26 23.74
C ARG A 567 -4.19 1.06 23.64
N ASP A 568 -4.32 2.32 23.24
CA ASP A 568 -3.23 3.30 23.33
C ASP A 568 -3.32 4.00 24.70
N PRO A 569 -2.34 3.84 25.62
CA PRO A 569 -2.40 4.46 26.95
C PRO A 569 -2.24 5.99 26.92
N THR A 570 -1.94 6.59 25.77
CA THR A 570 -1.93 8.05 25.56
C THR A 570 -3.23 8.58 24.91
N ALA A 571 -4.20 7.69 24.63
CA ALA A 571 -5.48 8.05 24.02
C ALA A 571 -6.36 8.94 24.93
N GLY A 572 -6.41 10.23 24.62
CA GLY A 572 -7.51 11.11 25.02
C GLY A 572 -8.75 10.94 24.13
N ASP A 573 -9.71 11.88 24.22
CA ASP A 573 -10.98 11.87 23.46
C ASP A 573 -10.82 11.83 21.92
N GLY A 574 -9.62 11.97 21.38
CA GLY A 574 -9.32 11.88 19.93
C GLY A 574 -9.58 10.52 19.30
N TYR A 575 -9.71 9.45 20.10
CA TYR A 575 -10.06 8.09 19.63
C TYR A 575 -11.58 7.75 19.77
N ILE A 576 -12.45 8.75 19.97
CA ILE A 576 -13.91 8.54 20.04
C ILE A 576 -14.59 8.82 18.70
N LEU A 577 -15.26 7.82 18.12
CA LEU A 577 -16.11 7.96 16.95
C LEU A 577 -17.37 8.75 17.30
N THR A 578 -17.64 9.82 16.55
CA THR A 578 -18.86 10.62 16.69
C THR A 578 -19.44 10.94 15.33
N ASP A 579 -20.72 11.32 15.26
CA ASP A 579 -21.37 11.70 13.99
C ASP A 579 -20.65 12.83 13.24
N LYS A 580 -19.95 13.70 13.97
CA LYS A 580 -19.14 14.79 13.43
C LYS A 580 -17.71 14.36 13.06
N TYR A 581 -17.13 13.40 13.78
CA TYR A 581 -15.77 12.90 13.58
C TYR A 581 -15.78 11.37 13.45
N ASN A 582 -15.78 10.90 12.20
CA ASN A 582 -15.85 9.48 11.87
C ASN A 582 -14.99 9.15 10.64
N PRO A 583 -13.68 8.90 10.84
CA PRO A 583 -12.73 8.53 9.79
C PRO A 583 -12.78 7.04 9.42
N LEU A 584 -13.59 6.21 10.11
CA LEU A 584 -13.57 4.75 10.02
C LEU A 584 -13.66 4.23 8.59
N GLY A 585 -14.58 4.79 7.80
CA GLY A 585 -14.78 4.40 6.39
C GLY A 585 -13.64 4.78 5.44
N THR A 586 -12.72 5.68 5.82
CA THR A 586 -11.49 5.93 5.04
C THR A 586 -10.44 4.88 5.41
N LEU A 587 -10.23 4.68 6.72
CA LEU A 587 -9.25 3.73 7.26
C LEU A 587 -9.51 2.29 6.78
N GLN A 588 -10.76 1.84 6.73
CA GLN A 588 -11.09 0.50 6.25
C GLN A 588 -10.81 0.30 4.74
N VAL A 589 -10.92 1.35 3.92
CA VAL A 589 -10.56 1.29 2.49
C VAL A 589 -9.04 1.14 2.30
N GLU A 590 -8.25 1.86 3.10
CA GLU A 590 -6.78 1.75 3.11
C GLU A 590 -6.34 0.35 3.57
N GLN A 591 -6.93 -0.16 4.66
CA GLN A 591 -6.65 -1.50 5.19
C GLN A 591 -7.01 -2.63 4.22
N GLY A 592 -8.21 -2.59 3.63
CA GLY A 592 -8.62 -3.57 2.63
C GLY A 592 -7.68 -3.58 1.41
N SER A 593 -7.25 -2.39 0.97
CA SER A 593 -6.29 -2.27 -0.14
C SER A 593 -4.91 -2.85 0.20
N HIS A 594 -4.42 -2.64 1.43
CA HIS A 594 -3.14 -3.20 1.88
C HIS A 594 -3.21 -4.73 2.01
N HIS A 595 -4.25 -5.27 2.64
CA HIS A 595 -4.46 -6.72 2.79
C HIS A 595 -4.51 -7.45 1.44
N TRP A 596 -5.18 -6.88 0.43
CA TRP A 596 -5.19 -7.37 -0.95
C TRP A 596 -3.81 -7.35 -1.66
N SER A 597 -2.84 -6.57 -1.16
CA SER A 597 -1.50 -6.46 -1.76
C SER A 597 -0.46 -7.40 -1.14
N VAL A 598 -0.64 -7.81 0.11
CA VAL A 598 0.32 -8.66 0.85
C VAL A 598 0.23 -10.14 0.44
N MET A 599 -0.98 -10.67 0.21
CA MET A 599 -1.20 -12.10 -0.13
C MET A 599 -0.69 -12.55 -1.52
N ARG A 600 0.32 -11.87 -2.10
CA ARG A 600 0.87 -12.17 -3.44
C ARG A 600 2.39 -12.04 -3.55
N GLN A 601 3.11 -11.90 -2.45
CA GLN A 601 4.57 -11.81 -2.43
C GLN A 601 5.17 -13.16 -1.99
N GLY A 602 6.23 -13.60 -2.69
CA GLY A 602 6.89 -14.90 -2.44
C GLY A 602 7.87 -14.91 -1.27
N PHE A 603 8.51 -16.07 -1.04
CA PHE A 603 9.40 -16.36 0.09
C PHE A 603 10.81 -16.79 -0.35
N GLU A 604 11.81 -16.56 0.51
CA GLU A 604 13.21 -16.97 0.30
C GLU A 604 13.82 -17.49 1.61
N TRP A 605 14.54 -18.62 1.57
CA TRP A 605 15.20 -19.27 2.72
C TRP A 605 16.68 -19.54 2.40
N VAL A 606 17.58 -18.95 3.18
CA VAL A 606 19.03 -19.14 3.07
C VAL A 606 19.47 -20.47 3.70
N VAL A 607 20.35 -21.20 3.00
CA VAL A 607 21.03 -22.42 3.44
C VAL A 607 22.54 -22.18 3.39
N ARG A 608 23.26 -22.58 4.45
CA ARG A 608 24.72 -22.43 4.57
C ARG A 608 25.37 -23.77 4.95
N ASP A 609 26.70 -23.80 4.89
CA ASP A 609 27.54 -24.96 5.15
C ASP A 609 27.17 -26.16 4.25
N VAL A 610 26.91 -25.92 2.96
CA VAL A 610 26.39 -26.91 2.00
C VAL A 610 27.31 -28.15 1.87
N HIS A 611 28.64 -28.00 1.93
CA HIS A 611 29.59 -29.12 1.99
C HIS A 611 29.45 -29.95 3.29
N LYS A 612 29.24 -29.30 4.43
CA LYS A 612 29.02 -29.97 5.73
C LYS A 612 27.68 -30.71 5.73
N LEU A 613 26.65 -30.09 5.16
CA LEU A 613 25.32 -30.67 4.98
C LEU A 613 25.37 -31.87 4.02
N ARG A 614 26.11 -31.77 2.90
CA ARG A 614 26.40 -32.88 1.99
C ARG A 614 27.05 -34.05 2.73
N ASN A 615 28.09 -33.81 3.52
CA ASN A 615 28.79 -34.86 4.23
C ASN A 615 27.90 -35.58 5.26
N PHE A 616 26.97 -34.86 5.90
CA PHE A 616 25.98 -35.44 6.82
C PHE A 616 24.85 -36.19 6.09
N VAL A 617 24.31 -35.63 5.01
CA VAL A 617 23.11 -36.15 4.32
C VAL A 617 23.43 -37.23 3.29
N GLU A 618 24.54 -37.10 2.54
CA GLU A 618 24.94 -38.03 1.47
C GLU A 618 26.07 -38.99 1.89
N GLY A 619 26.66 -38.80 3.08
CA GLY A 619 27.63 -39.75 3.68
C GLY A 619 28.98 -39.86 2.96
N VAL A 620 29.37 -38.83 2.20
CA VAL A 620 30.45 -38.90 1.20
C VAL A 620 31.87 -39.11 1.80
N GLU A 621 32.15 -38.61 3.01
CA GLU A 621 33.46 -38.76 3.67
C GLU A 621 33.33 -39.03 5.17
N ALA A 622 34.17 -39.95 5.68
CA ALA A 622 34.30 -40.22 7.10
C ALA A 622 35.36 -39.28 7.71
N VAL A 623 34.94 -38.38 8.60
CA VAL A 623 35.84 -37.47 9.33
C VAL A 623 36.54 -38.20 10.48
N GLU A 624 37.84 -37.99 10.64
CA GLU A 624 38.71 -38.84 11.48
C GLU A 624 38.51 -38.67 13.00
N ASP A 625 37.87 -37.59 13.46
CA ASP A 625 37.75 -37.20 14.89
C ASP A 625 36.40 -37.57 15.55
N GLY A 626 36.02 -38.85 15.51
CA GLY A 626 35.26 -39.56 16.55
C GLY A 626 33.84 -39.08 16.96
N VAL A 627 33.33 -37.96 16.47
CA VAL A 627 32.03 -37.36 16.85
C VAL A 627 31.20 -37.14 15.59
N GLN A 628 30.11 -37.89 15.44
CA GLN A 628 29.16 -37.62 14.36
C GLN A 628 28.35 -36.36 14.68
N PRO A 629 28.23 -35.40 13.74
CA PRO A 629 27.29 -34.29 13.89
C PRO A 629 25.86 -34.84 13.89
N GLY A 630 25.00 -34.27 14.73
CA GLY A 630 23.59 -34.64 14.81
C GLY A 630 22.70 -33.76 13.94
N HIS A 631 21.41 -34.12 13.86
CA HIS A 631 20.36 -33.18 13.40
C HIS A 631 20.40 -31.84 14.16
N GLY A 632 20.93 -31.84 15.40
CA GLY A 632 21.17 -30.66 16.21
C GLY A 632 22.24 -29.68 15.71
N ASP A 633 22.95 -29.95 14.61
CA ASP A 633 24.09 -29.14 14.13
C ASP A 633 23.85 -28.38 12.82
N PHE A 634 22.62 -28.39 12.30
CA PHE A 634 22.23 -27.72 11.06
C PHE A 634 20.96 -26.88 11.24
N GLU A 635 21.00 -25.58 10.92
CA GLU A 635 19.85 -24.68 11.09
C GLU A 635 18.66 -25.01 10.17
N ILE A 636 18.94 -25.39 8.92
CA ILE A 636 17.93 -25.81 7.94
C ILE A 636 17.10 -27.03 8.40
N LEU A 637 17.68 -27.91 9.23
CA LEU A 637 17.01 -29.10 9.78
C LEU A 637 16.35 -28.85 11.16
N LYS A 638 16.31 -27.59 11.62
CA LYS A 638 15.68 -27.16 12.88
C LYS A 638 14.54 -26.16 12.68
N HIS A 639 14.68 -25.26 11.71
CA HIS A 639 13.73 -24.17 11.52
C HIS A 639 12.58 -24.60 10.62
N SER A 640 11.36 -24.29 11.05
CA SER A 640 10.15 -24.47 10.25
C SER A 640 9.55 -23.09 9.90
N PRO A 641 10.12 -22.32 8.96
CA PRO A 641 9.62 -20.98 8.63
C PRO A 641 8.22 -21.02 8.01
N MET A 642 7.52 -19.88 8.06
CA MET A 642 6.10 -19.79 7.69
C MET A 642 5.86 -18.77 6.58
N LEU A 643 4.89 -19.05 5.71
CA LEU A 643 4.57 -18.26 4.51
C LEU A 643 3.08 -17.91 4.43
N GLY A 644 2.79 -16.73 3.86
CA GLY A 644 1.45 -16.30 3.44
C GLY A 644 0.52 -15.96 4.60
N ASP A 645 0.97 -15.11 5.54
CA ASP A 645 0.32 -14.86 6.84
C ASP A 645 0.20 -16.14 7.69
N ASN A 646 1.31 -16.87 7.84
CA ASN A 646 1.40 -18.10 8.66
C ASN A 646 0.53 -19.28 8.19
N LYS A 647 0.02 -19.26 6.95
CA LYS A 647 -0.89 -20.28 6.38
C LYS A 647 -0.18 -21.55 5.91
N PHE A 648 1.12 -21.47 5.63
CA PHE A 648 1.95 -22.59 5.20
C PHE A 648 3.22 -22.66 6.05
N LYS A 649 3.59 -23.86 6.48
CA LYS A 649 4.81 -24.18 7.23
C LYS A 649 5.77 -24.93 6.31
N LEU A 650 7.00 -24.49 6.21
CA LEU A 650 8.03 -25.09 5.37
C LEU A 650 9.01 -25.86 6.27
N GLU A 651 9.38 -27.08 5.89
CA GLU A 651 10.31 -27.94 6.62
C GLU A 651 11.21 -28.70 5.64
N ILE A 652 12.42 -29.07 6.04
CA ILE A 652 13.36 -29.79 5.18
C ILE A 652 13.92 -30.99 5.94
N ALA A 653 13.82 -32.18 5.33
CA ALA A 653 14.27 -33.43 5.94
C ALA A 653 14.85 -34.39 4.89
N PRO A 654 15.69 -35.38 5.30
CA PRO A 654 16.21 -36.40 4.38
C PRO A 654 15.11 -37.30 3.82
N THR A 655 15.15 -37.55 2.51
CA THR A 655 14.22 -38.44 1.80
C THR A 655 14.51 -39.91 2.18
N ILE A 656 13.55 -40.61 2.78
CA ILE A 656 13.68 -42.06 3.07
C ILE A 656 13.17 -42.85 1.85
N PRO A 657 13.99 -43.72 1.22
CA PRO A 657 13.52 -44.50 0.06
C PRO A 657 12.38 -45.45 0.47
N ALA A 658 11.24 -45.31 -0.20
CA ALA A 658 9.98 -45.96 0.20
C ALA A 658 9.93 -47.48 -0.08
N ASP A 659 10.88 -48.02 -0.85
CA ASP A 659 10.92 -49.43 -1.24
C ASP A 659 12.12 -50.14 -0.61
N GLY A 660 11.88 -51.34 -0.04
CA GLY A 660 12.84 -52.12 0.75
C GLY A 660 13.97 -52.79 -0.06
N SER A 661 14.49 -52.11 -1.08
CA SER A 661 15.55 -52.61 -1.96
C SER A 661 16.95 -52.31 -1.38
N PRO A 662 17.88 -53.28 -1.35
CA PRO A 662 19.19 -53.11 -0.72
C PRO A 662 20.21 -52.45 -1.67
N ALA A 663 19.89 -51.28 -2.21
CA ALA A 663 20.76 -50.49 -3.09
C ALA A 663 21.06 -49.10 -2.47
N PRO A 664 22.32 -48.65 -2.42
CA PRO A 664 22.68 -47.36 -1.84
C PRO A 664 22.40 -46.21 -2.82
N SER A 665 21.14 -45.81 -2.96
CA SER A 665 20.81 -44.48 -3.47
C SER A 665 21.26 -43.42 -2.45
N PRO A 666 21.98 -42.35 -2.85
CA PRO A 666 22.33 -41.28 -1.93
C PRO A 666 21.05 -40.63 -1.39
N THR A 667 20.96 -40.50 -0.07
CA THR A 667 19.87 -39.79 0.60
C THR A 667 19.88 -38.32 0.18
N THR A 668 18.78 -37.86 -0.41
CA THR A 668 18.55 -36.46 -0.79
C THR A 668 17.83 -35.70 0.34
N LEU A 669 17.66 -34.39 0.19
CA LEU A 669 16.71 -33.62 0.99
C LEU A 669 15.40 -33.43 0.20
N SER A 670 14.29 -33.43 0.92
CA SER A 670 13.00 -32.97 0.39
C SER A 670 12.56 -31.71 1.14
N LEU A 671 12.01 -30.75 0.40
CA LEU A 671 11.27 -29.61 0.95
C LEU A 671 9.82 -30.02 1.13
N PHE A 672 9.38 -30.00 2.38
CA PHE A 672 8.01 -30.26 2.78
C PHE A 672 7.32 -28.92 3.02
N ILE A 673 6.14 -28.72 2.44
CA ILE A 673 5.30 -27.54 2.70
C ILE A 673 3.95 -28.00 3.22
N THR A 674 3.74 -27.89 4.52
CA THR A 674 2.48 -28.22 5.20
C THR A 674 1.54 -27.04 5.13
N SER A 675 0.31 -27.23 4.65
CA SER A 675 -0.72 -26.19 4.73
C SER A 675 -1.42 -26.23 6.08
N LEU A 676 -1.04 -25.32 6.97
CA LEU A 676 -1.65 -25.20 8.31
C LEU A 676 -3.12 -24.75 8.25
N LEU A 677 -3.58 -24.26 7.10
CA LEU A 677 -5.01 -24.03 6.84
C LEU A 677 -5.88 -25.27 7.10
N LEU A 678 -5.29 -26.46 6.98
CA LEU A 678 -5.95 -27.74 7.21
C LEU A 678 -6.10 -28.05 8.72
N ASP A 679 -5.09 -27.76 9.54
CA ASP A 679 -5.15 -27.90 11.01
C ASP A 679 -6.31 -27.07 11.61
N PHE A 680 -6.56 -25.89 11.05
CA PHE A 680 -7.60 -24.97 11.51
C PHE A 680 -9.02 -25.33 11.05
N ALA A 681 -9.20 -26.34 10.19
CA ALA A 681 -10.48 -26.60 9.54
C ALA A 681 -11.21 -27.84 10.08
N GLN A 682 -12.54 -27.84 10.01
CA GLN A 682 -13.37 -28.97 10.41
C GLN A 682 -14.14 -29.53 9.22
N GLY A 683 -13.95 -30.84 8.99
CA GLY A 683 -14.19 -31.44 7.69
C GLY A 683 -12.96 -31.27 6.79
N ASP A 684 -13.06 -31.92 5.65
CA ASP A 684 -12.05 -31.98 4.61
C ASP A 684 -12.16 -30.63 3.87
N TYR A 685 -11.44 -29.66 4.42
CA TYR A 685 -11.26 -28.35 3.84
C TYR A 685 -9.95 -28.39 3.07
N GLU A 686 -9.91 -27.66 1.97
CA GLU A 686 -9.15 -28.14 0.82
C GLU A 686 -8.86 -26.96 -0.10
N THR A 687 -7.60 -26.85 -0.57
CA THR A 687 -7.07 -25.57 -1.06
C THR A 687 -6.11 -25.76 -2.23
N HIS A 688 -6.52 -25.31 -3.41
CA HIS A 688 -5.70 -25.31 -4.63
C HIS A 688 -4.56 -24.29 -4.55
N ALA A 689 -3.39 -24.68 -5.06
CA ALA A 689 -2.24 -23.82 -5.21
C ALA A 689 -1.39 -24.22 -6.42
N SER A 690 -1.00 -23.25 -7.24
CA SER A 690 0.20 -23.41 -8.07
C SER A 690 1.42 -23.21 -7.17
N MET A 691 2.27 -24.23 -7.06
CA MET A 691 3.44 -24.26 -6.18
C MET A 691 4.72 -24.18 -7.02
N MET A 692 5.67 -23.35 -6.60
CA MET A 692 7.04 -23.36 -7.11
C MET A 692 8.04 -23.40 -5.96
N ALA A 693 9.03 -24.29 -6.09
CA ALA A 693 10.28 -24.22 -5.35
C ALA A 693 11.42 -24.05 -6.34
N ALA A 694 12.38 -23.17 -6.05
CA ALA A 694 13.56 -22.97 -6.88
C ALA A 694 14.79 -22.70 -6.03
N ILE A 695 15.96 -23.02 -6.55
CA ILE A 695 17.24 -22.82 -5.88
C ILE A 695 18.07 -21.82 -6.70
N LYS A 696 18.50 -20.74 -6.07
CA LYS A 696 19.51 -19.80 -6.59
C LYS A 696 20.76 -19.82 -5.70
N CYS A 697 21.89 -19.38 -6.21
CA CYS A 697 23.07 -19.10 -5.40
C CYS A 697 22.74 -18.00 -4.36
N GLN A 698 23.37 -18.02 -3.18
CA GLN A 698 23.05 -17.05 -2.12
C GLN A 698 23.48 -15.60 -2.45
N ASP A 699 24.34 -15.41 -3.46
CA ASP A 699 25.14 -14.23 -3.81
C ASP A 699 24.54 -12.83 -3.58
N ASP A 700 24.37 -12.45 -2.32
CA ASP A 700 24.57 -11.09 -1.81
C ASP A 700 26.08 -10.76 -1.79
N ARG A 701 26.75 -11.04 -2.92
CA ARG A 701 28.00 -10.37 -3.25
C ARG A 701 27.67 -8.91 -3.47
N ALA A 702 27.86 -8.15 -2.40
CA ALA A 702 27.97 -6.71 -2.41
C ALA A 702 28.76 -6.31 -3.68
N GLY A 703 28.07 -5.71 -4.67
CA GLY A 703 28.61 -5.39 -6.00
C GLY A 703 27.87 -6.01 -7.20
N GLU A 704 27.32 -7.23 -7.13
CA GLU A 704 26.75 -7.96 -8.28
C GLU A 704 25.25 -7.71 -8.51
N ARG A 705 24.82 -6.46 -8.58
CA ARG A 705 23.39 -6.14 -8.80
C ARG A 705 22.94 -6.30 -10.25
N GLY A 706 21.85 -7.03 -10.44
CA GLY A 706 20.88 -6.75 -11.52
C GLY A 706 20.79 -7.76 -12.67
N ALA A 707 21.47 -8.90 -12.59
CA ALA A 707 21.07 -10.05 -13.39
C ALA A 707 19.70 -10.58 -12.93
N ARG A 708 18.97 -11.27 -13.81
CA ARG A 708 17.97 -12.25 -13.34
C ARG A 708 18.74 -13.34 -12.58
N PRO A 709 18.22 -13.92 -11.49
CA PRO A 709 18.86 -15.09 -10.91
C PRO A 709 18.80 -16.22 -11.93
N ASP A 710 19.96 -16.70 -12.36
CA ASP A 710 20.07 -18.01 -13.00
C ASP A 710 19.71 -19.04 -11.92
N TRP A 711 18.52 -19.62 -12.02
CA TRP A 711 18.11 -20.70 -11.14
C TRP A 711 19.05 -21.88 -11.36
N VAL A 712 19.71 -22.32 -10.29
CA VAL A 712 20.51 -23.56 -10.27
C VAL A 712 19.60 -24.77 -10.48
N TRP A 713 18.35 -24.66 -10.01
CA TRP A 713 17.28 -25.64 -10.19
C TRP A 713 15.91 -24.96 -9.97
N GLU A 714 14.86 -25.41 -10.65
CA GLU A 714 13.48 -25.05 -10.35
C GLU A 714 12.54 -26.25 -10.50
N TYR A 715 11.46 -26.26 -9.71
CA TYR A 715 10.39 -27.25 -9.74
C TYR A 715 9.04 -26.56 -9.60
N TRP A 716 8.15 -26.82 -10.56
CA TRP A 716 6.80 -26.28 -10.62
C TRP A 716 5.78 -27.41 -10.50
N GLN A 717 4.97 -27.38 -9.45
CA GLN A 717 3.76 -28.18 -9.35
C GLN A 717 2.55 -27.27 -9.57
N ASN A 718 2.03 -27.28 -10.80
CA ASN A 718 0.72 -26.68 -11.07
C ASN A 718 -0.37 -27.56 -10.46
N ASP A 719 -1.48 -26.91 -10.08
CA ASP A 719 -2.70 -27.55 -9.61
C ASP A 719 -2.48 -28.56 -8.46
N TRP A 720 -1.48 -28.30 -7.60
CA TRP A 720 -1.41 -28.97 -6.30
C TRP A 720 -2.61 -28.55 -5.47
N VAL A 721 -3.06 -29.43 -4.59
CA VAL A 721 -4.13 -29.13 -3.66
C VAL A 721 -3.82 -29.74 -2.31
N PHE A 722 -4.01 -28.94 -1.28
CA PHE A 722 -3.86 -29.33 0.11
C PHE A 722 -5.16 -29.94 0.60
N ARG A 723 -5.11 -31.16 1.16
CA ARG A 723 -6.21 -31.87 1.83
C ARG A 723 -5.65 -32.59 3.05
N ARG A 724 -6.49 -33.05 3.98
CA ARG A 724 -6.04 -33.80 5.19
C ARG A 724 -5.16 -35.04 4.92
N GLU A 725 -5.33 -35.73 3.80
CA GLU A 725 -4.49 -36.89 3.41
C GLU A 725 -3.23 -36.51 2.62
N SER A 726 -3.17 -35.28 2.11
CA SER A 726 -2.06 -34.70 1.34
C SER A 726 -1.76 -33.30 1.88
N GLU A 727 -1.63 -33.22 3.21
CA GLU A 727 -1.55 -31.97 3.97
C GLU A 727 -0.18 -31.30 3.85
N VAL A 728 0.81 -32.10 3.41
CA VAL A 728 2.17 -31.71 3.09
C VAL A 728 2.41 -31.90 1.60
N TRP A 729 2.85 -30.85 0.91
CA TRP A 729 3.47 -30.96 -0.42
C TRP A 729 4.92 -31.38 -0.25
N GLU A 730 5.31 -32.55 -0.76
CA GLU A 730 6.72 -32.94 -0.86
C GLU A 730 7.30 -32.48 -2.21
N CYS A 731 8.41 -31.75 -2.13
CA CYS A 731 9.18 -31.28 -3.27
C CYS A 731 10.64 -31.78 -3.12
N PRO A 732 11.03 -32.88 -3.80
CA PRO A 732 12.37 -33.43 -3.69
C PRO A 732 13.41 -32.47 -4.27
N LEU A 733 14.41 -32.11 -3.46
CA LEU A 733 15.47 -31.19 -3.85
C LEU A 733 16.59 -31.96 -4.60
N PRO A 734 17.35 -31.31 -5.49
CA PRO A 734 18.53 -31.92 -6.11
C PRO A 734 19.57 -32.28 -5.05
N SER A 735 20.43 -33.25 -5.37
CA SER A 735 21.52 -33.64 -4.48
C SER A 735 22.44 -32.44 -4.18
N LEU A 736 22.91 -32.36 -2.95
CA LEU A 736 23.85 -31.34 -2.48
C LEU A 736 25.18 -31.47 -3.24
N SER A 737 25.58 -32.70 -3.62
CA SER A 737 26.68 -32.91 -4.57
C SER A 737 26.45 -32.25 -5.93
N SER A 738 25.25 -32.31 -6.52
CA SER A 738 24.97 -31.67 -7.83
C SER A 738 24.83 -30.15 -7.70
N LEU A 739 24.25 -29.64 -6.60
CA LEU A 739 24.28 -28.20 -6.31
C LEU A 739 25.73 -27.67 -6.20
N LEU A 740 26.64 -28.46 -5.63
CA LEU A 740 28.07 -28.14 -5.54
C LEU A 740 28.86 -28.31 -6.85
N GLU A 741 28.26 -28.84 -7.93
CA GLU A 741 28.83 -28.74 -9.28
C GLU A 741 28.74 -27.30 -9.83
N ASN A 742 27.84 -26.46 -9.28
CA ASN A 742 27.78 -25.04 -9.61
C ASN A 742 28.93 -24.28 -8.91
N PRO A 743 29.87 -23.65 -9.64
CA PRO A 743 31.03 -23.00 -9.03
C PRO A 743 30.69 -21.89 -8.04
N ARG A 744 29.54 -21.20 -8.19
CA ARG A 744 29.11 -20.14 -7.28
C ARG A 744 28.65 -20.71 -5.93
N VAL A 745 27.93 -21.83 -5.96
CA VAL A 745 27.50 -22.56 -4.75
C VAL A 745 28.72 -23.16 -4.05
N GLN A 746 29.66 -23.71 -4.82
CA GLN A 746 30.93 -24.22 -4.29
C GLN A 746 31.78 -23.11 -3.65
N GLU A 747 31.82 -21.90 -4.24
CA GLU A 747 32.59 -20.75 -3.73
C GLU A 747 31.96 -20.07 -2.50
N THR A 748 30.62 -20.08 -2.40
CA THR A 748 29.88 -19.44 -1.29
C THR A 748 29.45 -20.39 -0.18
N ASP A 749 29.62 -21.70 -0.37
CA ASP A 749 29.11 -22.81 0.47
C ASP A 749 27.64 -22.66 0.88
N SER A 750 26.82 -22.03 0.03
CA SER A 750 25.46 -21.62 0.35
C SER A 750 24.52 -21.57 -0.87
N VAL A 751 23.23 -21.77 -0.60
CA VAL A 751 22.13 -21.64 -1.58
C VAL A 751 20.96 -20.90 -0.96
N VAL A 752 20.03 -20.42 -1.79
CA VAL A 752 18.74 -19.88 -1.36
C VAL A 752 17.62 -20.66 -2.02
N ILE A 753 16.75 -21.24 -1.20
CA ILE A 753 15.51 -21.88 -1.61
C ILE A 753 14.43 -20.80 -1.68
N CYS A 754 13.99 -20.46 -2.88
CA CYS A 754 12.85 -19.60 -3.12
C CYS A 754 11.56 -20.44 -3.21
N VAL A 755 10.47 -19.95 -2.62
CA VAL A 755 9.16 -20.60 -2.65
C VAL A 755 8.08 -19.61 -3.06
N GLN A 756 7.22 -20.01 -3.99
CA GLN A 756 6.04 -19.24 -4.38
C GLN A 756 4.79 -20.13 -4.32
N ILE A 757 3.73 -19.62 -3.70
CA ILE A 757 2.45 -20.29 -3.53
C ILE A 757 1.39 -19.38 -4.13
N HIS A 758 0.56 -19.93 -5.02
CA HIS A 758 -0.46 -19.17 -5.73
C HIS A 758 -1.84 -19.81 -5.58
N CYS A 759 -2.53 -19.44 -4.50
CA CYS A 759 -3.90 -19.87 -4.20
C CYS A 759 -4.95 -18.86 -4.73
N PRO A 760 -6.09 -19.30 -5.31
CA PRO A 760 -6.32 -20.68 -5.77
C PRO A 760 -5.49 -21.03 -7.01
N VAL A 761 -5.25 -20.06 -7.92
CA VAL A 761 -4.38 -20.23 -9.11
C VAL A 761 -3.65 -18.93 -9.46
N GLY A 762 -2.37 -19.04 -9.85
CA GLY A 762 -1.49 -17.93 -10.23
C GLY A 762 -1.13 -17.85 -11.72
N PRO A 763 -0.30 -16.86 -12.10
CA PRO A 763 0.37 -16.88 -13.40
C PRO A 763 1.52 -17.90 -13.41
N SER A 764 1.80 -18.51 -14.56
CA SER A 764 2.91 -19.45 -14.76
C SER A 764 4.28 -18.76 -14.94
N VAL A 765 4.54 -17.70 -14.17
CA VAL A 765 5.72 -16.83 -14.29
C VAL A 765 6.11 -16.33 -12.89
N PRO A 766 7.37 -16.49 -12.42
CA PRO A 766 7.79 -16.04 -11.09
C PRO A 766 7.52 -14.55 -10.83
N GLN A 767 7.01 -14.21 -9.66
CA GLN A 767 6.95 -12.83 -9.16
C GLN A 767 7.88 -12.68 -7.95
N GLN A 768 9.00 -11.97 -8.13
CA GLN A 768 10.07 -11.91 -7.13
C GLN A 768 9.87 -10.74 -6.14
N PRO A 769 9.98 -10.97 -4.81
CA PRO A 769 9.85 -9.89 -3.80
C PRO A 769 11.00 -8.87 -3.84
N SER A 770 12.17 -9.32 -4.30
CA SER A 770 13.48 -8.71 -4.07
C SER A 770 13.99 -7.81 -5.21
N VAL A 771 13.15 -7.49 -6.21
CA VAL A 771 13.54 -6.69 -7.40
C VAL A 771 13.53 -5.17 -7.12
N TYR A 772 14.18 -4.76 -6.03
CA TYR A 772 14.68 -3.41 -5.87
C TYR A 772 16.15 -3.38 -6.32
N TYR A 773 16.38 -3.14 -7.62
CA TYR A 773 17.74 -2.96 -8.19
C TYR A 773 18.57 -1.88 -7.44
N VAL A 774 17.89 -0.97 -6.73
CA VAL A 774 18.48 0.01 -5.81
C VAL A 774 17.67 0.03 -4.50
N PRO A 775 18.31 -0.10 -3.31
CA PRO A 775 17.62 -0.03 -2.02
C PRO A 775 16.78 1.24 -1.87
N LYS A 776 15.58 1.09 -1.29
CA LYS A 776 14.60 2.17 -1.20
C LYS A 776 15.13 3.42 -0.50
N ASP A 777 15.74 3.30 0.66
CA ASP A 777 16.34 4.44 1.40
C ASP A 777 17.50 5.13 0.65
N LEU A 778 18.14 4.46 -0.31
CA LEU A 778 19.11 5.12 -1.20
C LEU A 778 18.40 5.93 -2.29
N LEU A 779 17.26 5.43 -2.79
CA LEU A 779 16.39 6.14 -3.73
C LEU A 779 15.70 7.35 -3.06
N ASP A 780 15.12 7.17 -1.87
CA ASP A 780 14.55 8.24 -1.04
C ASP A 780 15.60 9.32 -0.66
N GLY A 781 16.89 8.96 -0.67
CA GLY A 781 18.02 9.87 -0.46
C GLY A 781 18.47 10.61 -1.73
N LEU A 782 18.34 9.98 -2.90
CA LEU A 782 18.54 10.62 -4.21
C LEU A 782 17.40 11.57 -4.56
N GLU A 783 16.15 11.22 -4.23
CA GLU A 783 14.98 12.08 -4.35
C GLU A 783 15.15 13.36 -3.52
N ALA A 784 15.46 13.21 -2.23
CA ALA A 784 15.75 14.35 -1.34
C ALA A 784 16.97 15.19 -1.78
N SER A 785 17.87 14.64 -2.61
CA SER A 785 19.00 15.39 -3.17
C SER A 785 18.60 16.30 -4.35
N LEU A 786 17.47 16.07 -5.04
CA LEU A 786 16.99 17.02 -6.07
C LEU A 786 16.44 18.31 -5.45
N ASP A 787 15.82 18.22 -4.27
CA ASP A 787 15.22 19.36 -3.56
C ASP A 787 16.23 20.18 -2.73
N ASN A 788 17.42 19.62 -2.44
CA ASN A 788 18.44 20.29 -1.62
C ASN A 788 19.57 20.88 -2.48
N PRO A 789 19.72 22.21 -2.59
CA PRO A 789 20.79 22.84 -3.39
C PRO A 789 22.22 22.67 -2.82
N ASN A 790 22.42 21.88 -1.76
CA ASN A 790 23.70 21.66 -1.09
C ASN A 790 24.30 20.24 -1.30
N THR A 791 23.83 19.46 -2.26
CA THR A 791 24.17 18.02 -2.50
C THR A 791 25.66 17.66 -2.42
N GLY A 792 26.08 17.04 -1.30
CA GLY A 792 27.51 16.82 -0.97
C GLY A 792 28.00 17.70 0.19
N ASP A 793 27.07 18.06 1.08
CA ASP A 793 27.21 18.95 2.23
C ASP A 793 27.90 18.32 3.46
N VAL A 794 28.52 17.14 3.35
CA VAL A 794 29.33 16.54 4.41
C VAL A 794 30.74 16.34 3.89
N ARG A 795 31.75 16.89 4.59
CA ARG A 795 33.17 16.64 4.31
C ARG A 795 33.75 15.79 5.44
N PHE A 796 34.27 14.61 5.10
CA PHE A 796 35.03 13.75 5.99
C PHE A 796 36.51 14.08 5.83
N VAL A 797 37.15 14.55 6.89
CA VAL A 797 38.59 14.85 6.95
C VAL A 797 39.27 13.71 7.71
N CYS A 798 40.15 12.98 7.04
CA CYS A 798 40.76 11.75 7.54
C CYS A 798 42.26 11.68 7.21
N LEU A 799 42.97 10.71 7.78
CA LEU A 799 44.38 10.45 7.50
C LEU A 799 44.54 9.27 6.53
N GLU A 800 45.31 9.48 5.47
CA GLU A 800 45.83 8.40 4.64
C GLU A 800 47.21 8.01 5.17
N ARG A 801 47.43 6.73 5.48
CA ARG A 801 48.71 6.20 6.00
C ARG A 801 49.51 5.56 4.87
N TYR A 802 50.81 5.83 4.81
CA TYR A 802 51.71 5.27 3.80
C TYR A 802 51.98 3.79 4.11
N LYS A 803 51.38 2.89 3.33
CA LYS A 803 51.62 1.46 3.41
C LYS A 803 52.86 1.17 2.55
N GLY A 804 53.99 0.93 3.21
CA GLY A 804 55.27 0.63 2.54
C GLY A 804 55.19 -0.63 1.69
N GLN A 805 55.95 -0.68 0.60
CA GLN A 805 55.97 -1.84 -0.30
C GLN A 805 56.97 -2.88 0.22
N ASP A 806 56.47 -3.96 0.83
CA ASP A 806 57.25 -5.09 1.35
C ASP A 806 57.81 -5.99 0.23
N ASP A 807 58.70 -5.44 -0.60
CA ASP A 807 59.50 -6.15 -1.61
C ASP A 807 60.98 -6.19 -1.16
N ALA A 808 61.30 -7.03 -0.16
CA ALA A 808 62.66 -7.25 0.34
C ALA A 808 63.04 -8.76 0.34
N PRO A 809 63.89 -9.23 -0.58
CA PRO A 809 64.16 -10.66 -0.75
C PRO A 809 65.20 -11.19 0.26
N SER A 810 64.74 -11.70 1.41
CA SER A 810 65.55 -12.29 2.49
C SER A 810 66.10 -13.69 2.18
N ASN A 811 66.90 -13.80 1.12
CA ASN A 811 67.41 -15.09 0.62
C ASN A 811 68.69 -15.57 1.35
N GLN A 812 68.57 -16.00 2.61
CA GLN A 812 69.59 -16.82 3.30
C GLN A 812 68.96 -17.84 4.28
N PRO A 813 69.45 -19.10 4.33
CA PRO A 813 69.11 -20.06 5.36
C PRO A 813 70.11 -20.02 6.54
N ILE A 814 69.66 -20.24 7.78
CA ILE A 814 70.42 -20.96 8.84
C ILE A 814 69.54 -21.28 10.08
N SER A 815 69.98 -22.29 10.82
CA SER A 815 69.37 -23.02 11.94
C SER A 815 68.82 -22.22 13.14
N PRO A 816 67.90 -22.81 13.93
CA PRO A 816 67.47 -22.25 15.21
C PRO A 816 68.50 -22.46 16.33
N ASN A 817 68.99 -21.38 16.96
CA ASN A 817 69.28 -21.25 18.39
C ASN A 817 70.05 -19.95 18.71
N ALA A 818 69.34 -18.87 19.03
CA ALA A 818 69.83 -17.77 19.85
C ALA A 818 68.65 -16.97 20.41
N SER A 819 68.74 -16.53 21.67
CA SER A 819 67.77 -15.62 22.28
C SER A 819 68.29 -14.18 22.23
N GLU A 820 67.62 -13.29 21.50
CA GLU A 820 67.87 -11.85 21.57
C GLU A 820 66.61 -11.09 21.98
N THR A 821 66.76 -10.28 23.03
CA THR A 821 65.77 -9.27 23.43
C THR A 821 65.84 -8.10 22.46
N ASN A 822 64.72 -7.70 21.86
CA ASN A 822 64.62 -6.46 21.10
C ASN A 822 63.54 -5.53 21.66
N THR A 823 63.79 -4.23 21.54
CA THR A 823 63.03 -3.16 22.21
C THR A 823 61.67 -2.88 21.56
N PRO A 824 60.71 -2.29 22.31
CA PRO A 824 59.51 -1.73 21.72
C PRO A 824 59.86 -0.48 20.88
N PHE A 825 60.20 -0.71 19.61
CA PHE A 825 60.57 0.38 18.70
C PHE A 825 59.40 1.32 18.48
N ALA A 826 59.68 2.63 18.50
CA ALA A 826 58.68 3.65 18.26
C ALA A 826 58.11 3.51 16.85
N SER A 827 56.79 3.43 16.73
CA SER A 827 56.09 3.33 15.45
C SER A 827 56.14 4.66 14.70
N TYR A 828 57.15 4.82 13.84
CA TYR A 828 57.21 5.88 12.83
C TYR A 828 56.05 5.69 11.85
N ALA A 829 55.15 6.65 11.76
CA ALA A 829 54.01 6.60 10.86
C ALA A 829 54.10 7.74 9.85
N THR A 830 54.15 7.43 8.55
CA THR A 830 54.04 8.43 7.48
C THR A 830 52.58 8.55 7.06
N ALA A 831 52.01 9.76 7.09
CA ALA A 831 50.61 10.01 6.77
C ALA A 831 50.40 11.37 6.12
N ARG A 832 49.23 11.57 5.50
CA ARG A 832 48.79 12.83 4.87
C ARG A 832 47.29 13.07 5.05
N LYS A 833 46.87 14.33 5.04
CA LYS A 833 45.47 14.76 5.19
C LYS A 833 44.68 14.44 3.91
N ARG A 834 43.46 13.92 4.02
CA ARG A 834 42.54 13.70 2.88
C ARG A 834 41.12 14.16 3.20
N ILE A 835 40.38 14.50 2.14
CA ILE A 835 38.97 14.87 2.20
C ILE A 835 38.14 13.93 1.32
N ILE A 836 37.03 13.42 1.85
CA ILE A 836 35.98 12.74 1.08
C ILE A 836 34.69 13.53 1.25
N TYR A 837 34.00 13.88 0.17
CA TYR A 837 32.68 14.52 0.22
C TYR A 837 31.56 13.48 0.13
N ALA A 838 30.49 13.72 0.89
CA ALA A 838 29.26 12.94 0.88
C ALA A 838 28.04 13.85 1.11
N HIS A 839 26.86 13.38 0.73
CA HIS A 839 25.58 14.06 0.83
C HIS A 839 24.90 13.66 2.14
N SER A 840 24.46 14.63 2.93
CA SER A 840 23.82 14.36 4.22
C SER A 840 22.49 13.65 4.05
N ASP A 841 21.75 13.89 2.96
CA ASP A 841 20.43 13.30 2.76
C ASP A 841 20.50 11.79 2.48
N ILE A 842 21.47 11.35 1.69
CA ILE A 842 21.76 9.91 1.52
C ILE A 842 22.27 9.31 2.85
N LEU A 843 23.19 9.98 3.57
CA LEU A 843 23.72 9.44 4.83
C LEU A 843 22.66 9.34 5.94
N LYS A 844 21.76 10.32 6.08
CA LYS A 844 20.62 10.29 7.03
C LYS A 844 19.65 9.15 6.72
N ARG A 845 19.37 8.87 5.44
CA ARG A 845 18.48 7.78 5.04
C ARG A 845 19.13 6.40 5.24
N ARG A 846 20.44 6.30 5.05
CA ARG A 846 21.20 5.05 5.03
C ARG A 846 21.87 4.68 6.36
N SER A 847 21.70 5.49 7.41
CA SER A 847 22.25 5.23 8.74
C SER A 847 21.59 6.10 9.82
N GLU A 848 20.99 5.47 10.83
CA GLU A 848 20.46 6.17 12.01
C GLU A 848 21.55 6.91 12.80
N TYR A 849 22.80 6.42 12.76
CA TYR A 849 23.95 7.09 13.36
C TYR A 849 24.21 8.43 12.66
N PHE A 850 24.31 8.46 11.33
CA PHE A 850 24.48 9.72 10.60
C PHE A 850 23.23 10.61 10.67
N ALA A 851 22.03 10.04 10.72
CA ALA A 851 20.79 10.79 10.96
C ALA A 851 20.83 11.54 12.30
N THR A 852 21.21 10.85 13.38
CA THR A 852 21.33 11.41 14.72
C THR A 852 22.46 12.43 14.80
N MET A 853 23.64 12.09 14.28
CA MET A 853 24.82 12.97 14.29
C MET A 853 24.55 14.30 13.59
N LEU A 854 23.99 14.27 12.36
CA LEU A 854 23.78 15.45 11.52
C LEU A 854 22.52 16.26 11.85
N SER A 855 21.62 15.73 12.68
CA SER A 855 20.45 16.46 13.23
C SER A 855 20.71 17.06 14.62
N SER A 856 21.61 16.45 15.39
CA SER A 856 21.99 16.94 16.72
C SER A 856 22.76 18.27 16.69
N ALA A 857 22.75 19.00 17.81
CA ALA A 857 23.50 20.25 17.99
C ALA A 857 25.02 20.05 18.20
N PHE A 858 25.56 18.85 17.96
CA PHE A 858 26.99 18.52 18.12
C PHE A 858 27.88 18.94 16.93
N ALA A 859 27.33 19.61 15.92
CA ALA A 859 28.09 20.01 14.73
C ALA A 859 29.18 21.05 15.06
N GLU A 860 30.45 20.62 15.12
CA GLU A 860 31.62 21.51 15.05
C GLU A 860 31.63 22.27 13.71
N ASN A 861 31.03 23.46 13.68
CA ASN A 861 31.11 24.37 12.55
C ASN A 861 31.30 25.82 13.05
N PRO A 862 32.48 26.43 12.87
CA PRO A 862 32.62 27.87 13.06
C PRO A 862 31.76 28.62 12.05
N THR A 863 31.33 29.83 12.40
CA THR A 863 30.40 30.63 11.59
C THR A 863 31.01 31.08 10.26
N SER A 864 30.61 30.45 9.15
CA SER A 864 30.85 30.95 7.79
C SER A 864 29.85 32.06 7.43
N SER A 865 30.25 32.94 6.51
CA SER A 865 29.49 34.15 6.16
C SER A 865 28.43 33.92 5.07
N SER A 866 27.52 34.89 4.90
CA SER A 866 26.34 34.76 4.04
C SER A 866 26.67 34.77 2.54
N SER A 867 26.75 33.59 1.94
CA SER A 867 26.46 33.25 0.53
C SER A 867 27.07 31.90 0.14
N GLU A 868 28.04 31.40 0.91
CA GLU A 868 28.65 30.10 0.70
C GLU A 868 27.75 28.94 1.15
N ARG A 869 27.91 27.82 0.45
CA ARG A 869 27.18 26.57 0.67
C ARG A 869 27.49 25.99 2.05
N LYS A 870 26.46 25.56 2.79
CA LYS A 870 26.64 24.97 4.12
C LYS A 870 27.27 23.58 3.98
N VAL A 871 28.37 23.35 4.68
CA VAL A 871 29.06 22.03 4.74
C VAL A 871 29.29 21.65 6.19
N TYR A 872 28.89 20.44 6.57
CA TYR A 872 29.17 19.78 7.84
C TYR A 872 30.57 19.17 7.80
N THR A 873 31.38 19.43 8.84
CA THR A 873 32.73 18.86 8.95
C THR A 873 32.69 17.65 9.87
N VAL A 874 33.15 16.50 9.39
CA VAL A 874 33.37 15.29 10.19
C VAL A 874 34.87 15.02 10.19
N VAL A 875 35.52 15.12 11.35
CA VAL A 875 36.94 14.77 11.50
C VAL A 875 37.02 13.32 11.98
N VAL A 876 37.78 12.50 11.26
CA VAL A 876 37.95 11.07 11.54
C VAL A 876 39.41 10.84 11.94
N GLU A 877 39.64 10.59 13.22
CA GLU A 877 40.98 10.53 13.81
C GLU A 877 41.52 9.08 13.90
N ASP A 878 40.68 8.14 14.34
CA ASP A 878 41.08 6.73 14.57
C ASP A 878 41.15 5.85 13.30
N VAL A 879 40.54 6.27 12.18
CA VAL A 879 40.31 5.42 10.99
C VAL A 879 40.98 6.00 9.74
N ASP A 880 41.51 5.13 8.87
CA ASP A 880 42.22 5.57 7.66
C ASP A 880 41.30 5.97 6.49
N PHE A 881 41.85 6.72 5.54
CA PHE A 881 41.16 7.15 4.31
C PHE A 881 40.55 5.98 3.53
N GLU A 882 41.27 4.86 3.43
CA GLU A 882 40.80 3.67 2.69
C GLU A 882 39.53 3.10 3.32
N THR A 883 39.53 2.86 4.64
CA THR A 883 38.37 2.36 5.39
C THR A 883 37.22 3.37 5.37
N THR A 884 37.50 4.67 5.50
CA THR A 884 36.50 5.74 5.44
C THR A 884 35.83 5.81 4.06
N TYR A 885 36.60 5.65 2.98
CA TYR A 885 36.07 5.57 1.62
C TYR A 885 35.16 4.35 1.43
N TRP A 886 35.58 3.17 1.90
CA TRP A 886 34.77 1.95 1.78
C TRP A 886 33.48 2.00 2.60
N LEU A 887 33.50 2.58 3.81
CA LEU A 887 32.30 2.83 4.61
C LEU A 887 31.29 3.73 3.86
N LEU A 888 31.76 4.85 3.30
CA LEU A 888 30.90 5.75 2.53
C LEU A 888 30.39 5.09 1.25
N LYS A 889 31.24 4.33 0.55
CA LYS A 889 30.84 3.53 -0.63
C LYS A 889 29.79 2.47 -0.29
N TYR A 890 29.85 1.86 0.90
CA TYR A 890 28.79 0.97 1.38
C TYR A 890 27.45 1.71 1.59
N CYS A 891 27.46 2.89 2.22
CA CYS A 891 26.24 3.71 2.35
C CYS A 891 25.62 4.03 0.96
N TYR A 892 26.45 4.31 -0.05
CA TYR A 892 26.04 4.76 -1.39
C TYR A 892 25.72 3.66 -2.40
N ALA A 893 26.31 2.48 -2.27
CA ALA A 893 26.18 1.40 -3.26
C ALA A 893 25.79 0.05 -2.63
N ASN A 894 25.63 -0.03 -1.31
CA ASN A 894 25.55 -1.29 -0.56
C ASN A 894 26.71 -2.25 -0.95
N TRP A 895 27.88 -1.68 -1.27
CA TRP A 895 29.02 -2.38 -1.85
C TRP A 895 30.31 -2.15 -1.05
N LEU A 896 30.91 -3.24 -0.59
CA LEU A 896 32.30 -3.34 -0.12
C LEU A 896 33.07 -4.31 -1.01
N LEU A 897 34.35 -4.04 -1.27
CA LEU A 897 35.28 -4.98 -1.90
C LEU A 897 36.44 -5.19 -0.93
N PHE A 898 36.46 -6.35 -0.27
CA PHE A 898 37.55 -6.75 0.61
C PHE A 898 38.79 -7.18 -0.18
N LYS A 899 39.97 -7.09 0.44
CA LYS A 899 41.19 -7.62 -0.17
C LYS A 899 41.18 -9.15 -0.06
N GLN A 900 41.81 -9.81 -1.04
CA GLN A 900 41.85 -11.28 -1.12
C GLN A 900 42.53 -11.91 0.10
N HIS A 901 43.44 -11.16 0.75
CA HIS A 901 43.87 -11.35 2.12
C HIS A 901 43.79 -9.99 2.83
N ASP A 902 43.10 -9.94 3.97
CA ASP A 902 42.92 -8.74 4.80
C ASP A 902 43.08 -9.16 6.26
N ASP A 903 43.93 -8.48 7.05
CA ASP A 903 44.13 -8.80 8.46
C ASP A 903 43.38 -7.78 9.34
N PRO A 904 42.23 -8.16 9.95
CA PRO A 904 41.43 -7.23 10.72
C PRO A 904 42.15 -6.69 11.97
N ARG A 905 43.26 -7.33 12.42
CA ARG A 905 44.06 -6.83 13.55
C ARG A 905 44.74 -5.51 13.20
N VAL A 906 45.20 -5.33 11.96
CA VAL A 906 45.87 -4.10 11.50
C VAL A 906 44.91 -2.90 11.52
N ALA A 907 43.61 -3.12 11.34
CA ALA A 907 42.59 -2.09 11.51
C ALA A 907 42.38 -1.70 12.99
N VAL A 908 42.56 -2.63 13.93
CA VAL A 908 42.34 -2.43 15.37
C VAL A 908 43.59 -1.86 16.07
N GLU A 909 44.80 -2.25 15.67
CA GLU A 909 46.07 -1.75 16.25
C GLU A 909 46.28 -0.23 16.11
N GLY A 910 45.49 0.43 15.25
CA GLY A 910 45.50 1.88 15.08
C GLY A 910 44.52 2.67 15.97
N VAL A 911 43.52 2.03 16.57
CA VAL A 911 42.40 2.70 17.26
C VAL A 911 42.81 3.10 18.68
N GLY A 912 42.50 4.34 19.09
CA GLY A 912 42.91 4.88 20.38
C GLY A 912 44.42 5.14 20.50
N ALA A 913 45.18 5.01 19.41
CA ALA A 913 46.64 5.18 19.43
C ALA A 913 47.10 6.65 19.58
N GLY A 914 46.17 7.61 19.54
CA GLY A 914 46.37 9.02 19.90
C GLY A 914 46.70 9.97 18.75
N TRP A 915 46.43 9.58 17.50
CA TRP A 915 46.75 10.38 16.30
C TRP A 915 45.61 11.35 15.96
N SER A 916 45.86 12.66 15.97
CA SER A 916 44.85 13.67 15.62
C SER A 916 45.09 14.29 14.24
N VAL A 917 44.02 14.49 13.47
CA VAL A 917 44.04 15.26 12.21
C VAL A 917 44.45 16.71 12.46
N ARG A 918 44.19 17.24 13.68
CA ARG A 918 44.51 18.61 14.09
C ARG A 918 46.02 18.88 14.16
N TRP A 919 46.87 17.85 14.12
CA TRP A 919 48.34 18.01 14.03
C TRP A 919 48.85 18.46 12.66
N LEU A 920 48.01 18.41 11.60
CA LEU A 920 48.36 18.87 10.25
C LEU A 920 47.85 20.28 9.92
N THR A 921 46.86 20.80 10.66
CA THR A 921 46.26 22.11 10.40
C THR A 921 47.15 23.25 10.87
N GLY A 922 47.87 23.90 9.95
CA GLY A 922 48.60 25.15 10.23
C GLY A 922 49.80 25.50 9.34
N GLN A 923 50.21 24.62 8.41
CA GLN A 923 51.37 24.85 7.52
C GLN A 923 51.01 24.68 6.04
N GLN A 924 51.84 25.22 5.14
CA GLN A 924 51.52 25.33 3.71
C GLN A 924 51.43 23.96 2.98
N ASP A 925 52.06 22.91 3.52
CA ASP A 925 52.16 21.58 2.89
C ASP A 925 51.42 20.51 3.73
N GLU A 926 50.12 20.71 3.97
CA GLU A 926 49.29 19.77 4.75
C GLU A 926 48.77 18.55 3.95
N TRP A 927 48.92 18.58 2.62
CA TRP A 927 48.43 17.54 1.69
C TRP A 927 49.45 16.47 1.32
N ASP A 928 50.72 16.70 1.69
CA ASP A 928 51.86 15.83 1.39
C ASP A 928 52.15 14.80 2.49
N TRP A 929 52.93 13.78 2.14
CA TRP A 929 53.37 12.74 3.07
C TRP A 929 54.32 13.30 4.15
N ARG A 930 53.90 13.25 5.42
CA ARG A 930 54.72 13.63 6.58
C ARG A 930 54.91 12.45 7.53
N THR A 931 56.13 12.26 8.04
CA THR A 931 56.47 11.21 9.01
C THR A 931 56.41 11.75 10.42
N PHE A 932 55.67 11.07 11.30
CA PHE A 932 55.45 11.47 12.69
C PHE A 932 56.21 10.56 13.66
N HIS A 933 56.59 11.11 14.82
CA HIS A 933 57.35 10.42 15.87
C HIS A 933 56.50 10.30 17.14
N ARG A 934 56.41 9.08 17.70
CA ARG A 934 55.60 8.81 18.90
C ARG A 934 56.36 9.12 20.19
N GLY A 935 56.43 10.40 20.57
CA GLY A 935 56.82 10.83 21.92
C GLY A 935 57.62 12.14 21.99
N GLY A 936 57.02 13.16 22.60
CA GLY A 936 57.66 14.43 22.94
C GLY A 936 56.63 15.45 23.47
N PRO A 937 56.87 16.14 24.61
CA PRO A 937 55.91 17.09 25.15
C PRO A 937 56.13 18.51 24.59
N SER A 938 55.08 19.08 24.00
CA SER A 938 54.92 20.51 23.67
C SER A 938 53.43 20.82 23.66
N GLU A 939 52.91 21.47 24.71
CA GLU A 939 52.76 22.93 24.73
C GLU A 939 51.75 23.47 23.70
N ASP A 940 50.47 23.17 23.92
CA ASP A 940 49.54 24.27 24.16
C ASP A 940 48.49 23.89 25.22
N GLY A 941 48.04 24.87 26.01
CA GLY A 941 47.38 24.64 27.29
C GLY A 941 45.88 24.94 27.31
N THR A 942 45.05 24.01 26.83
CA THR A 942 43.59 24.01 27.11
C THR A 942 43.06 22.59 27.28
N ALA A 943 42.20 22.40 28.27
CA ALA A 943 41.47 21.15 28.46
C ALA A 943 40.07 21.26 27.86
N ASP A 944 39.53 20.15 27.34
CA ASP A 944 38.16 19.79 27.69
C ASP A 944 37.90 18.28 27.59
N ASN A 945 36.86 17.82 28.29
CA ASN A 945 36.42 16.42 28.27
C ASN A 945 35.34 16.19 27.21
N ARG A 946 35.34 15.02 26.56
CA ARG A 946 34.22 14.04 26.54
C ARG A 946 34.39 12.98 25.43
N SER A 947 34.61 11.74 25.84
CA SER A 947 33.98 10.57 25.21
C SER A 947 33.53 9.64 26.33
N ALA A 948 32.27 9.21 26.31
CA ALA A 948 31.65 8.49 27.41
C ALA A 948 30.61 7.47 26.91
N THR A 949 31.09 6.44 26.20
CA THR A 949 30.30 5.24 25.81
C THR A 949 31.24 4.03 25.61
N SER A 950 31.82 3.55 26.70
CA SER A 950 32.54 2.27 26.74
C SER A 950 32.10 1.48 27.98
N GLY A 951 30.86 0.97 27.91
CA GLY A 951 30.27 0.10 28.94
C GLY A 951 30.96 -1.26 28.97
N GLU A 952 31.13 -1.80 30.18
CA GLU A 952 31.99 -2.95 30.47
C GLU A 952 31.55 -4.25 29.78
N SER A 953 32.52 -5.14 29.58
CA SER A 953 32.28 -6.58 29.36
C SER A 953 33.39 -7.36 30.05
N LEU A 954 33.06 -8.03 31.15
CA LEU A 954 33.96 -8.87 31.94
C LEU A 954 33.50 -10.34 31.91
N PRO A 955 34.40 -11.32 32.14
CA PRO A 955 34.39 -12.55 31.34
C PRO A 955 33.82 -13.78 32.05
N VAL A 956 33.52 -14.81 31.26
CA VAL A 956 33.37 -16.21 31.70
C VAL A 956 34.72 -16.93 31.55
N SER A 957 35.00 -17.92 32.41
CA SER A 957 36.35 -18.49 32.59
C SER A 957 36.32 -20.01 32.88
N SER A 958 37.50 -20.60 33.17
CA SER A 958 37.83 -22.01 33.46
C SER A 958 38.36 -22.81 32.24
N ALA A 959 39.41 -23.66 32.36
CA ALA A 959 40.36 -23.89 33.46
C ALA A 959 41.66 -24.62 32.99
N ALA A 960 42.56 -24.93 33.95
CA ALA A 960 43.79 -25.76 33.88
C ALA A 960 45.10 -25.08 33.39
N SER A 961 46.30 -25.41 33.90
CA SER A 961 46.69 -26.03 35.19
C SER A 961 48.21 -25.89 35.51
N GLN A 962 48.63 -26.24 36.74
CA GLN A 962 50.00 -26.62 37.19
C GLN A 962 51.12 -25.56 37.46
N SER A 963 51.30 -25.25 38.76
CA SER A 963 52.52 -25.37 39.64
C SER A 963 53.90 -25.82 39.07
N PRO A 964 55.03 -25.71 39.84
CA PRO A 964 55.45 -24.75 40.90
C PRO A 964 56.99 -24.38 40.93
N SER A 965 57.44 -23.43 41.80
CA SER A 965 58.65 -23.62 42.68
C SER A 965 59.04 -22.46 43.65
N SER A 966 59.26 -22.81 44.93
CA SER A 966 60.24 -22.30 45.93
C SER A 966 60.51 -20.79 46.24
N LYS A 967 60.06 -20.36 47.45
CA LYS A 967 60.82 -19.74 48.61
C LYS A 967 61.69 -18.46 48.46
N PRO A 968 62.01 -17.73 49.56
CA PRO A 968 61.42 -17.65 50.93
C PRO A 968 60.87 -16.21 51.21
N GLU A 969 60.56 -15.66 52.41
CA GLU A 969 60.76 -16.03 53.84
C GLU A 969 59.76 -15.30 54.79
N THR A 970 59.68 -15.72 56.08
CA THR A 970 59.31 -14.98 57.34
C THR A 970 58.05 -14.04 57.45
N PHE A 971 57.28 -13.95 58.57
CA PHE A 971 57.07 -14.78 59.78
C PHE A 971 55.89 -14.28 60.69
N ARG A 972 54.98 -15.17 61.17
CA ARG A 972 53.97 -15.00 62.28
C ARG A 972 52.93 -13.85 62.14
N GLY A 973 51.79 -13.81 62.85
CA GLY A 973 51.23 -14.60 63.97
C GLY A 973 49.68 -14.47 64.13
N PRO A 974 49.03 -15.08 65.14
CA PRO A 974 47.82 -15.89 64.87
C PRO A 974 46.58 -15.74 65.82
N LEU A 975 45.53 -16.56 65.58
CA LEU A 975 44.36 -16.92 66.44
C LEU A 975 43.18 -15.91 66.52
N ALA A 976 41.92 -16.27 66.79
CA ALA A 976 41.14 -17.53 66.64
C ALA A 976 39.61 -17.31 66.93
N ASN A 977 38.79 -18.32 66.56
CA ASN A 977 37.43 -18.66 67.07
C ASN A 977 36.20 -17.81 66.70
N ALA A 978 35.03 -18.48 66.74
CA ALA A 978 33.66 -18.03 66.41
C ALA A 978 32.76 -18.06 67.69
N PRO A 979 31.39 -18.12 67.67
CA PRO A 979 30.37 -17.81 66.64
C PRO A 979 29.12 -16.99 67.16
N SER A 980 28.09 -16.82 66.30
CA SER A 980 26.62 -16.92 66.59
C SER A 980 25.71 -15.72 67.02
N THR A 981 24.46 -15.79 66.50
CA THR A 981 23.14 -15.29 67.02
C THR A 981 22.63 -13.83 66.85
N LEU A 982 21.28 -13.75 66.74
CA LEU A 982 20.34 -12.60 66.67
C LEU A 982 19.86 -12.18 68.10
N PRO A 983 18.85 -11.29 68.40
CA PRO A 983 17.94 -10.46 67.57
C PRO A 983 17.61 -9.00 68.11
N GLY A 984 16.75 -8.24 67.38
CA GLY A 984 15.53 -7.61 67.98
C GLY A 984 15.47 -6.16 68.57
N THR A 985 14.78 -5.25 67.85
CA THR A 985 13.72 -4.28 68.32
C THR A 985 13.92 -3.07 69.29
N SER A 986 13.64 -1.86 68.76
CA SER A 986 12.62 -0.85 69.23
C SER A 986 12.88 0.41 70.15
N THR A 987 12.70 1.61 69.56
CA THR A 987 11.91 2.83 69.99
C THR A 987 12.38 3.95 70.98
N ARG A 988 12.04 5.23 70.59
CA ARG A 988 11.76 6.50 71.38
C ARG A 988 12.93 7.28 72.05
N SER A 989 12.90 8.62 72.31
CA SER A 989 12.12 9.81 71.81
C SER A 989 12.56 11.17 72.43
N ASN A 990 12.22 12.33 71.80
CA ASN A 990 12.14 13.75 72.32
C ASN A 990 13.47 14.53 72.57
N ALA A 991 13.58 15.88 72.68
CA ALA A 991 12.90 17.13 72.19
C ALA A 991 13.71 18.36 72.77
N ALA A 992 13.62 19.68 72.46
CA ALA A 992 12.85 20.63 71.63
C ALA A 992 13.80 21.83 71.22
N LYS A 993 13.59 23.18 71.21
CA LYS A 993 12.55 24.23 71.49
C LYS A 993 13.08 25.59 70.87
N THR A 994 12.38 26.38 70.03
CA THR A 994 11.52 27.62 70.24
C THR A 994 12.15 28.89 70.83
N PRO A 995 11.61 30.12 70.58
CA PRO A 995 10.34 30.53 69.91
C PRO A 995 10.59 31.22 68.54
N THR A 996 9.79 32.08 67.89
CA THR A 996 8.55 32.91 68.14
C THR A 996 7.89 33.20 66.73
N THR A 997 6.70 33.76 66.43
CA THR A 997 5.59 34.50 67.10
C THR A 997 4.26 34.28 66.32
N ASN A 998 3.15 34.93 66.71
CA ASN A 998 1.80 34.95 66.08
C ASN A 998 0.98 36.14 66.67
N PRO A 999 -0.31 36.45 66.33
CA PRO A 999 -1.29 35.89 65.37
C PRO A 999 -1.83 37.04 64.44
N PRO A 1000 -3.14 37.34 64.14
CA PRO A 1000 -4.41 36.58 64.10
C PRO A 1000 -5.42 36.83 62.92
N SER A 1001 -6.26 35.83 62.65
CA SER A 1001 -7.71 35.90 62.30
C SER A 1001 -8.27 36.39 60.93
N THR A 1002 -9.46 35.88 60.59
CA THR A 1002 -10.23 36.02 59.33
C THR A 1002 -11.63 36.64 59.54
N PRO A 1003 -12.25 37.23 58.49
CA PRO A 1003 -13.65 36.90 58.18
C PRO A 1003 -13.92 36.64 56.67
N ARG A 1004 -15.19 36.76 56.21
CA ARG A 1004 -15.79 36.13 55.00
C ARG A 1004 -16.65 37.14 54.19
N GLN A 1005 -17.18 36.73 53.02
CA GLN A 1005 -18.18 37.41 52.15
C GLN A 1005 -17.63 38.55 51.23
N SER A 1006 -18.20 38.87 50.04
CA SER A 1006 -19.31 38.27 49.25
C SER A 1006 -19.37 38.76 47.79
N THR A 1007 -19.97 37.96 46.87
CA THR A 1007 -20.50 38.32 45.52
C THR A 1007 -19.46 38.81 44.47
N VAL A 1008 -19.67 38.75 43.14
CA VAL A 1008 -20.86 38.78 42.26
C VAL A 1008 -20.79 37.70 41.14
N SER A 1009 -21.93 37.36 40.52
CA SER A 1009 -22.08 36.41 39.39
C SER A 1009 -22.65 37.08 38.12
N ASN A 1010 -22.65 36.33 36.99
CA ASN A 1010 -23.38 36.59 35.72
C ASN A 1010 -22.82 37.72 34.80
N SER A 1011 -23.02 37.72 33.46
CA SER A 1011 -23.31 36.66 32.47
C SER A 1011 -23.26 37.21 31.01
N THR A 1012 -23.38 36.31 30.01
CA THR A 1012 -24.04 36.51 28.68
C THR A 1012 -23.54 37.54 27.63
N THR A 1013 -23.06 37.04 26.46
CA THR A 1013 -23.44 37.36 25.04
C THR A 1013 -23.46 38.84 24.51
N THR A 1014 -23.36 39.22 23.21
CA THR A 1014 -23.55 38.56 21.89
C THR A 1014 -22.94 39.37 20.71
N SER A 1015 -22.48 38.71 19.63
CA SER A 1015 -22.50 39.07 18.17
C SER A 1015 -22.55 40.54 17.61
N THR A 1016 -21.78 40.86 16.53
CA THR A 1016 -22.26 41.22 15.13
C THR A 1016 -21.31 42.07 14.21
N SER A 1017 -21.22 41.67 12.92
CA SER A 1017 -21.33 42.44 11.64
C SER A 1017 -20.43 43.63 11.13
N ARG A 1018 -19.94 43.45 9.88
CA ARG A 1018 -19.97 44.35 8.65
C ARG A 1018 -19.08 45.63 8.46
N ARG A 1019 -18.21 45.54 7.41
CA ARG A 1019 -18.16 46.28 6.09
C ARG A 1019 -17.86 47.82 5.98
N THR A 1020 -17.24 48.18 4.83
CA THR A 1020 -17.25 49.49 4.06
C THR A 1020 -16.50 50.75 4.60
N THR A 1021 -15.90 51.72 3.84
CA THR A 1021 -15.17 51.81 2.52
C THR A 1021 -14.70 53.27 2.17
N VAL A 1022 -13.50 53.47 1.56
CA VAL A 1022 -13.11 54.53 0.52
C VAL A 1022 -13.10 56.04 0.98
N PRO A 1023 -12.42 57.07 0.36
CA PRO A 1023 -11.46 57.26 -0.79
C PRO A 1023 -10.06 57.83 -0.34
N GLY A 1024 -9.13 58.50 -1.10
CA GLY A 1024 -8.84 58.72 -2.55
C GLY A 1024 -8.14 60.08 -2.91
N THR A 1025 -7.52 60.21 -4.12
CA THR A 1025 -6.93 61.44 -4.81
C THR A 1025 -5.66 62.11 -4.20
N THR A 1026 -4.71 62.81 -4.90
CA THR A 1026 -4.54 63.34 -6.31
C THR A 1026 -3.03 63.58 -6.69
N ASN A 1027 -2.68 63.82 -7.98
CA ASN A 1027 -1.34 64.21 -8.52
C ASN A 1027 -1.32 65.68 -9.05
N PRO A 1028 -0.17 66.41 -9.16
CA PRO A 1028 0.49 66.64 -10.48
C PRO A 1028 2.01 67.08 -10.58
N VAL A 1029 2.71 66.63 -11.63
CA VAL A 1029 3.56 67.39 -12.63
C VAL A 1029 4.93 68.11 -12.29
N THR A 1030 6.03 67.52 -12.83
CA THR A 1030 7.33 68.05 -13.40
C THR A 1030 8.26 69.07 -12.70
N MET A 1031 9.57 68.74 -12.58
CA MET A 1031 10.68 69.20 -13.49
C MET A 1031 12.08 68.57 -13.19
N SER A 1032 13.06 68.77 -14.08
CA SER A 1032 14.44 68.18 -14.10
C SER A 1032 15.43 68.76 -13.05
N VAL A 1033 16.56 68.13 -12.70
CA VAL A 1033 17.86 68.03 -13.44
C VAL A 1033 18.76 66.86 -12.92
N SER A 1034 19.75 66.42 -13.73
CA SER A 1034 20.80 65.40 -13.49
C SER A 1034 21.56 65.48 -12.13
N GLY A 1035 22.23 64.43 -11.62
CA GLY A 1035 22.78 63.23 -12.28
C GLY A 1035 23.11 62.06 -11.30
N PRO A 1036 23.98 61.10 -11.67
CA PRO A 1036 23.76 59.68 -11.31
C PRO A 1036 24.41 59.19 -9.99
N SER A 1037 23.64 58.40 -9.25
CA SER A 1037 24.12 57.36 -8.30
C SER A 1037 23.08 56.22 -8.21
N SER A 1038 23.50 55.05 -7.71
CA SER A 1038 22.79 53.77 -7.89
C SER A 1038 21.66 53.50 -6.89
N SER A 1039 20.69 52.69 -7.32
CA SER A 1039 19.54 52.24 -6.55
C SER A 1039 19.80 50.98 -5.72
N THR A 1040 19.06 50.84 -4.61
CA THR A 1040 18.90 49.57 -3.90
C THR A 1040 17.43 49.32 -3.55
N THR A 1041 16.97 48.11 -3.85
CA THR A 1041 15.70 47.53 -3.39
C THR A 1041 15.90 46.00 -3.32
N PRO A 1042 15.19 45.26 -2.45
CA PRO A 1042 15.61 43.92 -2.03
C PRO A 1042 15.39 42.84 -3.09
N SER A 1043 16.26 41.83 -3.07
CA SER A 1043 16.34 40.79 -4.11
C SER A 1043 15.50 39.53 -3.80
N ARG A 1044 14.90 38.99 -4.86
CA ARG A 1044 14.38 37.61 -4.96
C ARG A 1044 15.55 36.61 -4.82
N PRO A 1045 15.36 35.41 -4.23
CA PRO A 1045 16.38 34.35 -4.28
C PRO A 1045 16.69 33.99 -5.74
N LYS A 1046 17.98 33.74 -6.03
CA LYS A 1046 18.46 33.42 -7.40
C LYS A 1046 18.31 31.92 -7.70
N PRO A 1047 18.03 31.53 -8.96
CA PRO A 1047 18.29 30.16 -9.40
C PRO A 1047 19.80 29.88 -9.37
N VAL A 1048 20.17 28.62 -9.13
CA VAL A 1048 21.56 28.14 -9.26
C VAL A 1048 21.76 27.69 -10.70
N SER A 1049 22.82 28.15 -11.35
CA SER A 1049 23.16 27.77 -12.72
C SER A 1049 23.76 26.37 -12.78
N ILE A 1050 23.29 25.53 -13.69
CA ILE A 1050 23.98 24.29 -14.08
C ILE A 1050 25.35 24.67 -14.66
N SER A 1051 26.43 24.23 -14.00
CA SER A 1051 27.79 24.55 -14.42
C SER A 1051 28.30 23.52 -15.44
N THR A 1052 28.14 23.82 -16.74
CA THR A 1052 28.78 23.07 -17.83
C THR A 1052 30.29 23.32 -17.85
N SER A 1053 31.06 22.45 -17.21
CA SER A 1053 32.53 22.56 -17.14
C SER A 1053 33.19 22.15 -18.47
N SER A 1054 33.34 23.10 -19.38
CA SER A 1054 34.11 22.93 -20.61
C SER A 1054 35.61 22.77 -20.33
N GLY A 1055 36.19 21.61 -20.66
CA GLY A 1055 37.65 21.42 -20.65
C GLY A 1055 38.13 19.99 -20.38
N ASN A 1056 38.68 19.36 -21.41
CA ASN A 1056 39.57 18.17 -21.32
C ASN A 1056 39.01 16.90 -20.65
N PHE A 1057 37.89 16.38 -21.14
CA PHE A 1057 37.67 14.93 -21.07
C PHE A 1057 38.55 14.23 -22.13
N THR A 1058 39.64 13.57 -21.70
CA THR A 1058 40.34 12.61 -22.55
C THR A 1058 39.48 11.35 -22.71
N ALA A 1059 39.25 10.92 -23.96
CA ALA A 1059 38.28 9.88 -24.28
C ALA A 1059 38.66 8.49 -23.70
N SER A 1060 38.03 8.11 -22.59
CA SER A 1060 38.17 6.79 -21.98
C SER A 1060 37.13 5.81 -22.55
N THR A 1061 37.43 5.22 -23.70
CA THR A 1061 36.56 4.21 -24.33
C THR A 1061 36.69 2.84 -23.64
N ARG A 1062 35.91 2.61 -22.57
CA ARG A 1062 35.38 1.28 -22.12
C ARG A 1062 34.54 1.38 -20.86
N PHE A 1063 33.55 0.48 -20.72
CA PHE A 1063 32.95 0.14 -19.44
C PHE A 1063 34.00 -0.46 -18.48
N PRO A 1064 33.86 -0.30 -17.16
CA PRO A 1064 34.73 -0.97 -16.18
C PRO A 1064 34.41 -2.47 -16.11
N VAL A 1065 35.00 -3.25 -17.01
CA VAL A 1065 35.09 -4.71 -16.89
C VAL A 1065 36.02 -5.04 -15.72
N SER A 1066 35.66 -6.03 -14.90
CA SER A 1066 36.44 -6.42 -13.71
C SER A 1066 37.90 -6.79 -14.07
N PRO A 1067 38.91 -6.23 -13.39
CA PRO A 1067 40.30 -6.31 -13.85
C PRO A 1067 40.98 -7.63 -13.43
N ARG A 1068 41.00 -8.63 -14.33
CA ARG A 1068 41.84 -9.83 -14.18
C ARG A 1068 43.05 -9.78 -15.13
N THR A 1069 44.22 -9.55 -14.53
CA THR A 1069 45.59 -9.80 -15.07
C THR A 1069 46.03 -9.16 -16.40
N THR A 1070 46.92 -8.17 -16.34
CA THR A 1070 48.33 -8.29 -16.80
C THR A 1070 49.17 -7.09 -16.33
N ARG A 1071 50.49 -7.28 -16.15
CA ARG A 1071 51.41 -6.31 -15.51
C ARG A 1071 52.56 -5.91 -16.45
N PRO A 1072 52.69 -4.62 -16.81
CA PRO A 1072 53.97 -3.99 -17.14
C PRO A 1072 54.59 -3.32 -15.89
N ALA A 1073 55.84 -2.88 -15.97
CA ALA A 1073 56.64 -2.49 -14.80
C ALA A 1073 56.83 -0.97 -14.60
N THR A 1074 56.92 -0.59 -13.32
CA THR A 1074 57.70 0.54 -12.77
C THR A 1074 57.57 1.91 -13.45
N GLN A 1075 56.67 2.74 -12.92
CA GLN A 1075 56.91 4.16 -12.66
C GLN A 1075 56.23 4.54 -11.33
N SER A 1076 56.73 5.54 -10.62
CA SER A 1076 56.18 5.98 -9.33
C SER A 1076 54.82 6.66 -9.56
N ASN A 1077 53.74 6.07 -9.05
CA ASN A 1077 52.40 6.65 -9.18
C ASN A 1077 52.35 8.03 -8.49
N PRO A 1078 52.08 9.13 -9.23
CA PRO A 1078 51.54 10.33 -8.60
C PRO A 1078 50.13 10.03 -8.07
N ASP A 1079 49.64 10.87 -7.15
CA ASP A 1079 48.28 10.74 -6.63
C ASP A 1079 47.25 10.88 -7.77
N PRO A 1080 46.32 9.93 -7.97
CA PRO A 1080 45.30 10.03 -9.02
C PRO A 1080 44.21 11.05 -8.70
N HIS A 1081 44.19 11.64 -7.51
CA HIS A 1081 43.22 12.65 -7.09
C HIS A 1081 43.92 14.01 -6.86
N PRO A 1082 43.30 15.14 -7.28
CA PRO A 1082 43.80 16.46 -6.92
C PRO A 1082 43.51 16.75 -5.43
N HIS A 1083 44.50 17.33 -4.74
CA HIS A 1083 44.39 17.72 -3.32
C HIS A 1083 44.70 19.21 -3.14
N PRO A 1084 43.89 19.97 -2.37
CA PRO A 1084 42.63 19.56 -1.75
C PRO A 1084 41.58 19.16 -2.79
N THR A 1085 40.80 18.13 -2.48
CA THR A 1085 39.71 17.66 -3.35
C THR A 1085 38.70 18.81 -3.55
N PRO A 1086 38.37 19.18 -4.80
CA PRO A 1086 37.42 20.25 -5.07
C PRO A 1086 36.03 19.90 -4.55
N VAL A 1087 35.27 20.92 -4.14
CA VAL A 1087 33.88 20.76 -3.68
C VAL A 1087 33.03 20.19 -4.84
N PRO A 1088 32.23 19.13 -4.63
CA PRO A 1088 31.40 18.56 -5.68
C PRO A 1088 30.32 19.55 -6.15
N ALA A 1089 30.01 19.52 -7.44
CA ALA A 1089 28.91 20.29 -8.03
C ALA A 1089 27.53 19.85 -7.49
N PRO A 1090 26.46 20.63 -7.72
CA PRO A 1090 25.08 20.20 -7.46
C PRO A 1090 24.74 18.89 -8.19
N ALA A 1091 23.80 18.10 -7.65
CA ALA A 1091 23.39 16.84 -8.24
C ALA A 1091 22.79 17.06 -9.65
N SER A 1092 23.31 16.30 -10.62
CA SER A 1092 22.87 16.37 -12.00
C SER A 1092 21.47 15.77 -12.15
N ALA A 1093 20.46 16.63 -12.35
CA ALA A 1093 19.08 16.21 -12.56
C ALA A 1093 18.94 15.28 -13.78
N ILE A 1094 19.67 15.52 -14.87
CA ILE A 1094 19.71 14.58 -16.01
C ILE A 1094 20.32 13.22 -15.65
N SER A 1095 21.33 13.17 -14.77
CA SER A 1095 21.89 11.89 -14.31
C SER A 1095 20.94 11.14 -13.36
N ILE A 1096 20.13 11.86 -12.57
CA ILE A 1096 19.07 11.25 -11.76
C ILE A 1096 17.92 10.78 -12.66
N TYR A 1097 17.53 11.54 -13.69
CA TYR A 1097 16.55 11.11 -14.70
C TYR A 1097 17.01 9.84 -15.42
N GLN A 1098 18.27 9.77 -15.85
CA GLN A 1098 18.89 8.59 -16.46
C GLN A 1098 18.80 7.35 -15.58
N VAL A 1099 19.08 7.49 -14.27
CA VAL A 1099 18.98 6.39 -13.29
C VAL A 1099 17.52 6.00 -13.05
N ALA A 1100 16.62 6.97 -12.87
CA ALA A 1100 15.21 6.74 -12.62
C ALA A 1100 14.52 6.05 -13.81
N HIS A 1101 14.77 6.51 -15.03
CA HIS A 1101 14.28 5.87 -16.26
C HIS A 1101 14.85 4.45 -16.41
N ARG A 1102 16.14 4.22 -16.11
CA ARG A 1102 16.77 2.90 -16.22
C ARG A 1102 16.20 1.86 -15.25
N TYR A 1103 15.67 2.29 -14.11
CA TYR A 1103 15.07 1.41 -13.10
C TYR A 1103 13.54 1.57 -12.97
N GLU A 1104 12.88 2.04 -14.04
CA GLU A 1104 11.41 2.16 -14.14
C GLU A 1104 10.76 2.92 -12.95
N MET A 1105 11.37 4.03 -12.53
CA MET A 1105 10.92 4.86 -11.41
C MET A 1105 10.18 6.13 -11.88
N PRO A 1106 8.87 6.10 -12.14
CA PRO A 1106 8.15 7.23 -12.73
C PRO A 1106 8.15 8.49 -11.86
N ASN A 1107 8.06 8.34 -10.52
CA ASN A 1107 8.01 9.48 -9.60
C ASN A 1107 9.33 10.27 -9.61
N LEU A 1108 10.47 9.56 -9.48
CA LEU A 1108 11.80 10.19 -9.49
C LEU A 1108 12.18 10.73 -10.88
N ALA A 1109 11.73 10.06 -11.95
CA ALA A 1109 11.88 10.57 -13.31
C ALA A 1109 11.07 11.86 -13.52
N ALA A 1110 9.84 11.94 -13.03
CA ALA A 1110 9.02 13.15 -13.09
C ALA A 1110 9.66 14.32 -12.32
N LEU A 1111 10.10 14.10 -11.07
CA LEU A 1111 10.80 15.12 -10.27
C LEU A 1111 12.09 15.60 -10.94
N ALA A 1112 12.88 14.69 -11.52
CA ALA A 1112 14.09 15.06 -12.25
C ALA A 1112 13.77 15.85 -13.53
N LEU A 1113 12.70 15.50 -14.26
CA LEU A 1113 12.24 16.20 -15.45
C LEU A 1113 11.73 17.62 -15.12
N ASP A 1114 10.93 17.78 -14.06
CA ASP A 1114 10.48 19.09 -13.59
C ASP A 1114 11.65 19.97 -13.15
N HIS A 1115 12.67 19.39 -12.50
CA HIS A 1115 13.90 20.10 -12.15
C HIS A 1115 14.68 20.54 -13.42
N ILE A 1116 14.81 19.67 -14.43
CA ILE A 1116 15.46 20.01 -15.70
C ILE A 1116 14.71 21.16 -16.40
N MET A 1117 13.40 21.03 -16.59
CA MET A 1117 12.59 22.03 -17.32
C MET A 1117 12.44 23.35 -16.57
N SER A 1118 12.67 23.39 -15.25
CA SER A 1118 12.70 24.63 -14.46
C SER A 1118 14.09 25.30 -14.38
N THR A 1119 15.16 24.61 -14.80
CA THR A 1119 16.55 25.11 -14.73
C THR A 1119 17.24 25.31 -16.08
N ILE A 1120 16.66 24.78 -17.17
CA ILE A 1120 17.15 24.93 -18.55
C ILE A 1120 17.26 26.40 -18.99
N THR A 1121 18.34 26.72 -19.72
CA THR A 1121 18.61 28.06 -20.28
C THR A 1121 18.87 27.95 -21.79
N PRO A 1122 18.71 29.03 -22.59
CA PRO A 1122 19.03 28.99 -24.01
C PRO A 1122 20.44 28.45 -24.32
N GLN A 1123 21.43 28.86 -23.53
CA GLN A 1123 22.84 28.44 -23.67
C GLN A 1123 23.05 26.94 -23.37
N SER A 1124 22.34 26.38 -22.39
CA SER A 1124 22.46 24.95 -22.03
C SER A 1124 21.56 24.04 -22.86
N SER A 1125 20.48 24.58 -23.42
CA SER A 1125 19.39 23.80 -24.03
C SER A 1125 19.80 22.93 -25.21
N PHE A 1126 20.70 23.39 -26.08
CA PHE A 1126 21.07 22.64 -27.28
C PHE A 1126 21.99 21.45 -26.97
N ALA A 1127 22.95 21.61 -26.06
CA ALA A 1127 23.77 20.50 -25.57
C ALA A 1127 22.90 19.45 -24.86
N LEU A 1128 21.92 19.91 -24.07
CA LEU A 1128 20.96 19.04 -23.41
C LEU A 1128 20.04 18.31 -24.40
N LEU A 1129 19.65 18.96 -25.50
CA LEU A 1129 18.87 18.35 -26.57
C LEU A 1129 19.63 17.18 -27.22
N LEU A 1130 20.88 17.39 -27.61
CA LEU A 1130 21.74 16.34 -28.17
C LEU A 1130 21.89 15.17 -27.18
N ALA A 1131 22.15 15.48 -25.90
CA ALA A 1131 22.33 14.50 -24.83
C ALA A 1131 21.07 13.71 -24.44
N THR A 1132 19.86 14.19 -24.79
CA THR A 1132 18.58 13.55 -24.39
C THR A 1132 17.90 12.75 -25.49
N SER A 1133 18.52 12.63 -26.68
CA SER A 1133 18.02 11.94 -27.88
C SER A 1133 17.65 10.45 -27.74
N LEU A 1134 17.77 9.86 -26.54
CA LEU A 1134 17.37 8.50 -26.18
C LEU A 1134 16.10 8.43 -25.30
N TRP A 1135 15.53 9.58 -24.91
CA TRP A 1135 14.37 9.66 -24.00
C TRP A 1135 13.29 10.57 -24.60
N ASP A 1136 12.43 10.00 -25.46
CA ASP A 1136 11.45 10.76 -26.26
C ASP A 1136 10.66 11.80 -25.45
N ASP A 1137 10.12 11.45 -24.28
CA ASP A 1137 9.34 12.36 -23.43
C ASP A 1137 10.12 13.61 -23.00
N LEU A 1138 11.39 13.44 -22.60
CA LEU A 1138 12.27 14.54 -22.18
C LEU A 1138 12.84 15.29 -23.39
N HIS A 1139 13.21 14.56 -24.46
CA HIS A 1139 13.78 15.12 -25.68
C HIS A 1139 12.80 16.07 -26.38
N ASN A 1140 11.53 15.67 -26.52
CA ASN A 1140 10.50 16.49 -27.14
C ASN A 1140 10.27 17.80 -26.38
N LEU A 1141 10.23 17.77 -25.04
CA LEU A 1141 10.07 18.99 -24.21
C LEU A 1141 11.26 19.95 -24.34
N ILE A 1142 12.48 19.41 -24.50
CA ILE A 1142 13.68 20.23 -24.73
C ILE A 1142 13.70 20.75 -26.18
N GLU A 1143 13.25 19.95 -27.17
CA GLU A 1143 13.16 20.39 -28.57
C GLU A 1143 12.14 21.53 -28.72
N ASP A 1144 11.00 21.43 -28.03
CA ASP A 1144 10.00 22.48 -27.91
C ASP A 1144 10.62 23.77 -27.35
N PHE A 1145 11.36 23.69 -26.23
CA PHE A 1145 12.04 24.85 -25.64
C PHE A 1145 13.10 25.46 -26.57
N VAL A 1146 13.90 24.63 -27.26
CA VAL A 1146 14.92 25.06 -28.23
C VAL A 1146 14.28 25.76 -29.43
N VAL A 1147 13.14 25.25 -29.92
CA VAL A 1147 12.40 25.85 -31.04
C VAL A 1147 11.69 27.14 -30.62
N GLU A 1148 11.11 27.22 -29.42
CA GLU A 1148 10.50 28.45 -28.87
C GLU A 1148 11.52 29.57 -28.61
N ARG A 1149 12.76 29.23 -28.25
CA ARG A 1149 13.84 30.19 -27.92
C ARG A 1149 14.94 30.27 -28.98
N TRP A 1150 14.66 29.85 -30.20
CA TRP A 1150 15.68 29.67 -31.25
C TRP A 1150 16.58 30.89 -31.49
N ASP A 1151 16.04 32.11 -31.44
CA ASP A 1151 16.82 33.35 -31.62
C ASP A 1151 17.88 33.55 -30.51
N GLU A 1152 17.61 33.09 -29.28
CA GLU A 1152 18.54 33.11 -28.13
C GLU A 1152 19.49 31.90 -28.13
N VAL A 1153 19.05 30.74 -28.65
CA VAL A 1153 19.85 29.52 -28.72
C VAL A 1153 20.88 29.61 -29.85
N SER A 1154 20.45 29.97 -31.06
CA SER A 1154 21.31 30.04 -32.25
C SER A 1154 22.36 31.16 -32.23
N THR A 1155 22.26 32.08 -31.27
CA THR A 1155 23.25 33.13 -30.99
C THR A 1155 24.15 32.83 -29.78
N SER A 1156 23.99 31.67 -29.13
CA SER A 1156 24.88 31.23 -28.05
C SER A 1156 26.20 30.64 -28.59
N PRO A 1157 27.35 30.87 -27.93
CA PRO A 1157 28.60 30.23 -28.32
C PRO A 1157 28.57 28.72 -28.09
N GLU A 1158 27.80 28.24 -27.11
CA GLU A 1158 27.59 26.81 -26.85
C GLU A 1158 26.94 26.09 -28.05
N PHE A 1159 26.02 26.75 -28.77
CA PHE A 1159 25.43 26.20 -29.99
C PHE A 1159 26.45 26.05 -31.12
N GLU A 1160 27.39 26.99 -31.26
CA GLU A 1160 28.47 26.88 -32.26
C GLU A 1160 29.40 25.70 -31.94
N VAL A 1161 29.78 25.53 -30.66
CA VAL A 1161 30.58 24.39 -30.18
C VAL A 1161 29.85 23.06 -30.45
N CYS A 1162 28.56 22.95 -30.08
CA CYS A 1162 27.75 21.76 -30.37
C CYS A 1162 27.71 21.42 -31.87
N CYS A 1163 27.62 22.44 -32.74
CA CYS A 1163 27.65 22.23 -34.19
C CYS A 1163 29.02 21.73 -34.69
N GLN A 1164 30.12 22.20 -34.08
CA GLN A 1164 31.48 21.72 -34.39
C GLN A 1164 31.68 20.26 -33.92
N GLU A 1165 31.22 19.91 -32.72
CA GLU A 1165 31.26 18.53 -32.19
C GLU A 1165 30.41 17.55 -33.03
N VAL A 1166 29.21 17.96 -33.45
CA VAL A 1166 28.35 17.17 -34.36
C VAL A 1166 29.01 17.01 -35.73
N ALA A 1167 29.70 18.04 -36.25
CA ALA A 1167 30.43 17.96 -37.51
C ALA A 1167 31.73 17.12 -37.42
N ALA A 1168 32.37 17.08 -36.24
CA ALA A 1168 33.48 16.18 -35.93
C ALA A 1168 33.02 14.73 -35.71
N GLY A 1169 31.72 14.51 -35.49
CA GLY A 1169 31.10 13.20 -35.34
C GLY A 1169 31.06 12.68 -33.90
N GLU A 1170 31.36 13.52 -32.90
CA GLU A 1170 31.44 13.13 -31.48
C GLU A 1170 30.08 12.67 -30.92
N TRP A 1171 28.99 13.29 -31.41
CA TRP A 1171 27.60 12.92 -31.11
C TRP A 1171 27.04 11.79 -32.01
N GLY A 1172 27.90 11.15 -32.82
CA GLY A 1172 27.51 10.05 -33.69
C GLY A 1172 26.43 10.39 -34.74
N PRO A 1173 25.70 9.40 -35.28
CA PRO A 1173 24.68 9.61 -36.30
C PRO A 1173 23.42 10.31 -35.76
N GLU A 1174 23.16 10.27 -34.46
CA GLU A 1174 21.95 10.86 -33.86
C GLU A 1174 22.06 12.39 -33.75
N GLY A 1175 23.23 12.95 -33.39
CA GLY A 1175 23.40 14.40 -33.35
C GLY A 1175 23.06 15.10 -34.67
N GLY A 1176 23.45 14.50 -35.80
CA GLY A 1176 23.08 15.00 -37.14
C GLY A 1176 21.58 14.87 -37.48
N LYS A 1177 20.90 13.84 -36.95
CA LYS A 1177 19.43 13.69 -37.07
C LYS A 1177 18.70 14.72 -36.22
N THR A 1178 19.12 14.94 -34.98
CA THR A 1178 18.57 15.97 -34.08
C THR A 1178 18.68 17.36 -34.71
N LEU A 1179 19.84 17.70 -35.28
CA LEU A 1179 20.04 18.93 -36.05
C LEU A 1179 19.00 19.07 -37.18
N MET A 1180 18.76 17.99 -37.93
CA MET A 1180 17.78 17.95 -39.03
C MET A 1180 16.32 17.94 -38.57
N SER A 1181 16.02 17.45 -37.35
CA SER A 1181 14.69 17.56 -36.74
C SER A 1181 14.38 19.02 -36.41
N VAL A 1182 15.26 19.67 -35.64
CA VAL A 1182 15.13 21.08 -35.25
C VAL A 1182 15.01 21.97 -36.50
N PHE A 1183 15.89 21.83 -37.49
CA PHE A 1183 15.81 22.62 -38.73
C PHE A 1183 14.56 22.31 -39.58
N ARG A 1184 13.96 21.12 -39.48
CA ARG A 1184 12.65 20.83 -40.09
C ARG A 1184 11.53 21.51 -39.33
N ARG A 1185 11.50 21.42 -37.99
CA ARG A 1185 10.47 22.05 -37.14
C ARG A 1185 10.46 23.57 -37.27
N LEU A 1186 11.63 24.22 -37.23
CA LEU A 1186 11.79 25.66 -37.45
C LEU A 1186 11.26 26.12 -38.82
N ARG A 1187 11.39 25.26 -39.85
CA ARG A 1187 10.95 25.56 -41.21
C ARG A 1187 9.46 25.28 -41.45
N SER A 1188 8.80 24.48 -40.61
CA SER A 1188 7.35 24.27 -40.65
C SER A 1188 6.75 24.10 -39.24
N PRO A 1189 6.52 25.20 -38.49
CA PRO A 1189 5.97 25.15 -37.12
C PRO A 1189 4.55 24.58 -36.99
N ALA A 1190 3.88 24.27 -38.12
CA ALA A 1190 2.51 23.78 -38.17
C ALA A 1190 2.41 22.24 -38.42
N SER A 1191 3.51 21.50 -38.37
CA SER A 1191 3.54 20.05 -38.59
C SER A 1191 3.78 19.25 -37.30
N LEU A 1192 2.80 19.25 -36.40
CA LEU A 1192 2.61 18.31 -35.28
C LEU A 1192 1.09 18.22 -34.98
N SER A 1193 0.54 17.11 -34.48
CA SER A 1193 1.17 15.86 -34.02
C SER A 1193 0.54 14.61 -34.64
N THR A 1194 1.38 13.59 -34.87
CA THR A 1194 1.05 12.19 -35.17
C THR A 1194 2.20 11.31 -34.69
#